data_AF-A0A3R5XW50-F1
#
_entry.id   AF-A0A3R5XW50-F1
#
_cell.length_a   1.000
_cell.length_b   1.000
_cell.length_c   1.000
_cell.angle_alpha   90.00
_cell.angle_beta   90.00
_cell.angle_gamma   90.00
#
_symmetry.space_group_name_H-M   'P 1'
#
loop_
_entity.id
_entity.type
_entity.pdbx_description
1 polymer ?
#
loop_
_entity_poly.entity_id
_entity_poly.type
_entity_poly.pdbx_seq_one_letter_code
_entity_poly.pdbx_strand_id
1 'polypeptide(L)'
;MGNPAAQTDFEKHNRYLENICRELSAGAVQAPISWMLYEKEHSLLTRRETEQVQQRILAVLRENYIYPAAQSGAISHELIRAADLVFRSGFKVLKNSSDGVCYKKASEAFSAIKDDKQHYSRLNLAFCMFVLDVFRGSRDAKADLLERICTLNTNTFLPGQQYLNGFLELMRSLFTKESILDIFINRIFKGRFWNSDLNSKKSCFLWVFPIFWTCFGIEREFKAVYPVWLDIFRKAMQKNMTELVFFMHLHLSHVYMNLAHTQGEFRQFNEEVEKPFSRYILNNVIPEYGIKPCAREKKTDGAKRIGFVFDRIVGSSPVKLLYSLLEKLKKEGSKDEYTVYDYECIEKSPSDQKYIMMITMLGVKYVSAHSLIPDRSTGSYYSRFEKCRIFRERIMNDGIDQLIMCNNREIFNFLFACRTAPEQVYWCHGNFEYDVDGIDRRITHIGTNMQENELEFERFPLKQSDIFFAEEQQALKKRSAEIRKKFPEGAVVFGSIGRLIKLEGEGYLETVAEIMLACPDSVYAACGDGGTDNILPKLKEYGLENRFFFEGRVEPQVYAYVVDVYLSTFPSPSGEAFNEYEKLNNGAGGVALRDLSGGRVHIEEYKAKALEYYRLHKKYGREAVRQIYCINGGNRALNGASVIVKSIRASAAELRGKYPAGAVFIGLNGSIKHADERLKSFLRQLENAVIVYTDNADGELFAPLGERAVHRQFGSVSAYIRGHLYNIYMVHYSAEPQAQLIKLLQACCVPVLLPYVRKFISEADFSFGKAEQHSYEYCFTLMFAGLYDELKEILHLHRDVSATGDIEALFLRNYLRLSEGAEIAEEEFLPGSFMTGKNITVQKLRPLLMLMFKYLERDKTPEGDRRVVGLLRDMMLMEHAAGNLDPTGLDFLIRALIHGGRAEEAAEILARETAAGNIKNEQYILYSALFVLYGDLSEARQFMEKADTDCVLSPLSLLQAAFVKVFLADFESAHAFMGRLYEEDKDIFSNTNLPSLYFLLALVSGGLRYGDAERLRDSFARQDNFYTYREHLWDRIPVAENAFQAHYFTGIYDT
;
A
#
# COMPACT_ATOMS: atom_id res chain seq x y z
N MET A 1 45.27 -39.84 -28.76
CA MET A 1 44.58 -39.19 -29.91
C MET A 1 44.47 -40.16 -31.08
N GLY A 2 43.84 -41.32 -30.91
CA GLY A 2 43.78 -42.34 -31.97
C GLY A 2 42.60 -43.30 -31.87
N ASN A 3 41.50 -42.88 -31.21
CA ASN A 3 40.27 -43.65 -31.17
C ASN A 3 39.29 -43.07 -32.22
N PRO A 4 38.98 -43.80 -33.31
CA PRO A 4 38.06 -43.36 -34.36
C PRO A 4 36.67 -43.02 -33.84
N ALA A 5 36.19 -43.71 -32.80
CA ALA A 5 34.88 -43.44 -32.20
C ALA A 5 34.81 -42.04 -31.56
N ALA A 6 35.87 -41.65 -30.84
CA ALA A 6 35.97 -40.30 -30.25
C ALA A 6 36.09 -39.19 -31.31
N GLN A 7 36.69 -39.50 -32.47
CA GLN A 7 36.79 -38.58 -33.60
C GLN A 7 35.43 -38.41 -34.32
N THR A 8 34.64 -39.49 -34.37
CA THR A 8 33.29 -39.49 -34.97
C THR A 8 32.28 -38.75 -34.07
N ASP A 9 32.41 -38.90 -32.74
CA ASP A 9 31.61 -38.14 -31.77
C ASP A 9 31.98 -36.66 -31.78
N PHE A 10 33.27 -36.31 -31.89
CA PHE A 10 33.71 -34.93 -32.04
C PHE A 10 33.20 -34.26 -33.34
N GLU A 11 33.13 -35.00 -34.45
CA GLU A 11 32.56 -34.50 -35.70
C GLU A 11 31.03 -34.36 -35.68
N LYS A 12 30.31 -35.28 -35.02
CA LYS A 12 28.87 -35.13 -34.77
C LYS A 12 28.58 -33.94 -33.87
N HIS A 13 29.43 -33.74 -32.87
CA HIS A 13 29.35 -32.64 -31.93
C HIS A 13 29.59 -31.28 -32.61
N ASN A 14 30.63 -31.17 -33.44
CA ASN A 14 30.85 -29.99 -34.27
C ASN A 14 29.66 -29.73 -35.22
N ARG A 15 29.07 -30.77 -35.82
CA ARG A 15 27.87 -30.62 -36.67
C ARG A 15 26.64 -30.15 -35.89
N TYR A 16 26.45 -30.63 -34.66
CA TYR A 16 25.34 -30.22 -33.80
C TYR A 16 25.52 -28.76 -33.36
N LEU A 17 26.73 -28.37 -32.99
CA LEU A 17 27.07 -26.98 -32.66
C LEU A 17 27.01 -26.05 -33.87
N GLU A 18 27.42 -26.52 -35.04
CA GLU A 18 27.23 -25.79 -36.29
C GLU A 18 25.75 -25.62 -36.61
N ASN A 19 24.89 -26.60 -36.30
CA ASN A 19 23.44 -26.45 -36.44
C ASN A 19 22.86 -25.46 -35.43
N ILE A 20 23.23 -25.52 -34.15
CA ILE A 20 22.85 -24.51 -33.15
C ILE A 20 23.31 -23.13 -33.60
N CYS A 21 24.56 -23.04 -34.07
CA CYS A 21 25.12 -21.79 -34.55
C CYS A 21 24.44 -21.30 -35.84
N ARG A 22 23.96 -22.20 -36.70
CA ARG A 22 23.24 -21.89 -37.94
C ARG A 22 21.79 -21.48 -37.65
N GLU A 23 21.13 -22.13 -36.69
CA GLU A 23 19.80 -21.76 -36.17
C GLU A 23 19.85 -20.39 -35.49
N LEU A 24 20.89 -20.16 -34.69
CA LEU A 24 21.25 -18.86 -34.15
C LEU A 24 21.50 -17.86 -35.30
N SER A 25 22.34 -18.17 -36.27
CA SER A 25 22.61 -17.23 -37.38
C SER A 25 21.37 -16.92 -38.25
N ALA A 26 20.35 -17.78 -38.21
CA ALA A 26 19.09 -17.62 -38.93
C ALA A 26 17.99 -16.90 -38.11
N GLY A 27 18.25 -16.48 -36.87
CA GLY A 27 17.26 -15.81 -36.04
C GLY A 27 16.22 -16.73 -35.39
N ALA A 28 16.45 -18.05 -35.39
CA ALA A 28 15.48 -19.02 -34.89
C ALA A 28 15.48 -19.09 -33.35
N VAL A 29 14.28 -19.05 -32.76
CA VAL A 29 14.00 -19.13 -31.30
C VAL A 29 14.38 -20.49 -30.67
N GLN A 30 14.72 -21.51 -31.47
CA GLN A 30 15.00 -22.88 -31.00
C GLN A 30 16.37 -23.06 -30.31
N ALA A 31 17.28 -22.07 -30.37
CA ALA A 31 18.63 -22.22 -29.85
C ALA A 31 18.78 -22.53 -28.33
N PRO A 32 17.93 -22.00 -27.43
CA PRO A 32 17.95 -22.39 -26.01
C PRO A 32 17.51 -23.85 -25.79
N ILE A 33 16.63 -24.38 -26.65
CA ILE A 33 16.14 -25.77 -26.61
C ILE A 33 17.25 -26.72 -27.06
N SER A 34 17.94 -26.38 -28.14
CA SER A 34 19.11 -27.14 -28.63
C SER A 34 20.28 -27.13 -27.62
N TRP A 35 20.43 -26.07 -26.81
CA TRP A 35 21.38 -26.00 -25.70
C TRP A 35 21.02 -26.91 -24.52
N MET A 36 19.74 -26.96 -24.12
CA MET A 36 19.29 -27.85 -23.05
C MET A 36 19.38 -29.34 -23.44
N LEU A 37 19.14 -29.67 -24.71
CA LEU A 37 19.34 -31.03 -25.24
C LEU A 37 20.83 -31.42 -25.23
N TYR A 38 21.72 -30.46 -25.51
CA TYR A 38 23.16 -30.64 -25.43
C TYR A 38 23.67 -30.92 -24.00
N GLU A 39 23.20 -30.20 -22.98
CA GLU A 39 23.58 -30.46 -21.58
C GLU A 39 23.09 -31.83 -21.07
N LYS A 40 21.91 -32.27 -21.52
CA LYS A 40 21.28 -33.52 -21.09
C LYS A 40 21.96 -34.76 -21.70
N GLU A 41 22.56 -34.65 -22.88
CA GLU A 41 23.20 -35.77 -23.55
C GLU A 41 24.70 -35.91 -23.24
N HIS A 42 25.39 -34.89 -22.70
CA HIS A 42 26.86 -34.86 -22.70
C HIS A 42 27.51 -34.55 -21.34
N SER A 43 27.60 -35.59 -20.50
CA SER A 43 28.47 -35.65 -19.32
C SER A 43 29.93 -36.03 -19.63
N LEU A 44 30.35 -35.98 -20.91
CA LEU A 44 31.59 -36.61 -21.42
C LEU A 44 32.66 -35.63 -21.93
N LEU A 45 32.38 -34.33 -21.98
CA LEU A 45 33.36 -33.35 -22.45
C LEU A 45 34.42 -33.09 -21.37
N THR A 46 35.67 -33.04 -21.80
CA THR A 46 36.71 -32.47 -20.94
C THR A 46 36.42 -30.97 -20.76
N ARG A 47 36.82 -30.41 -19.61
CA ARG A 47 36.69 -28.97 -19.34
C ARG A 47 37.17 -28.08 -20.50
N ARG A 48 38.24 -28.51 -21.19
CA ARG A 48 38.81 -27.81 -22.35
C ARG A 48 37.91 -27.83 -23.57
N GLU A 49 37.23 -28.94 -23.83
CA GLU A 49 36.29 -29.06 -24.96
C GLU A 49 35.02 -28.25 -24.68
N THR A 50 34.49 -28.31 -23.46
CA THR A 50 33.37 -27.45 -23.03
C THR A 50 33.70 -25.97 -23.20
N GLU A 51 34.90 -25.55 -22.77
CA GLU A 51 35.36 -24.17 -22.95
C GLU A 51 35.43 -23.79 -24.45
N GLN A 52 35.94 -24.65 -25.32
CA GLN A 52 36.01 -24.37 -26.77
C GLN A 52 34.64 -24.22 -27.42
N VAL A 53 33.68 -25.04 -27.01
CA VAL A 53 32.31 -24.99 -27.51
C VAL A 53 31.62 -23.70 -27.06
N GLN A 54 31.74 -23.38 -25.77
CA GLN A 54 31.22 -22.13 -25.22
C GLN A 54 31.81 -20.92 -25.95
N GLN A 55 33.10 -20.92 -26.27
CA GLN A 55 33.72 -19.85 -27.05
C GLN A 55 33.12 -19.69 -28.45
N ARG A 56 32.82 -20.80 -29.14
CA ARG A 56 32.22 -20.76 -30.47
C ARG A 56 30.80 -20.22 -30.44
N ILE A 57 29.99 -20.68 -29.47
CA ILE A 57 28.62 -20.19 -29.29
C ILE A 57 28.63 -18.69 -28.98
N LEU A 58 29.49 -18.24 -28.06
CA LEU A 58 29.61 -16.82 -27.73
C LEU A 58 30.09 -15.99 -28.92
N ALA A 59 30.98 -16.51 -29.77
CA ALA A 59 31.39 -15.85 -30.99
C ALA A 59 30.23 -15.72 -31.99
N VAL A 60 29.42 -16.76 -32.16
CA VAL A 60 28.24 -16.75 -33.06
C VAL A 60 27.14 -15.82 -32.55
N LEU A 61 26.83 -15.86 -31.25
CA LEU A 61 25.88 -14.92 -30.63
C LEU A 61 26.35 -13.48 -30.83
N ARG A 62 27.63 -13.23 -30.63
CA ARG A 62 28.23 -11.92 -30.83
C ARG A 62 28.08 -11.42 -32.27
N GLU A 63 28.46 -12.26 -33.24
CA GLU A 63 28.56 -11.88 -34.65
C GLU A 63 27.18 -11.77 -35.32
N ASN A 64 26.25 -12.67 -35.01
CA ASN A 64 24.97 -12.76 -35.72
C ASN A 64 23.80 -12.08 -34.99
N TYR A 65 23.91 -11.81 -33.69
CA TYR A 65 22.83 -11.16 -32.94
C TYR A 65 23.27 -9.85 -32.30
N ILE A 66 24.33 -9.89 -31.48
CA ILE A 66 24.70 -8.72 -30.68
C ILE A 66 25.15 -7.57 -31.58
N TYR A 67 25.99 -7.84 -32.58
CA TYR A 67 26.47 -6.79 -33.47
C TYR A 67 25.37 -6.22 -34.38
N PRO A 68 24.51 -7.03 -35.02
CA PRO A 68 23.35 -6.51 -35.73
C PRO A 68 22.37 -5.73 -34.82
N ALA A 69 22.09 -6.22 -33.61
CA ALA A 69 21.24 -5.55 -32.64
C ALA A 69 21.85 -4.20 -32.18
N ALA A 70 23.15 -4.18 -31.88
CA ALA A 70 23.86 -2.95 -31.51
C ALA A 70 23.93 -1.95 -32.67
N GLN A 71 24.05 -2.42 -33.92
CA GLN A 71 24.05 -1.56 -35.11
C GLN A 71 22.67 -0.96 -35.41
N SER A 72 21.59 -1.69 -35.12
CA SER A 72 20.20 -1.24 -35.28
C SER A 72 19.67 -0.47 -34.05
N GLY A 73 20.38 -0.50 -32.92
CA GLY A 73 19.93 0.08 -31.65
C GLY A 73 18.84 -0.73 -30.94
N ALA A 74 18.54 -1.95 -31.41
CA ALA A 74 17.48 -2.82 -30.92
C ALA A 74 18.02 -3.87 -29.95
N ILE A 75 18.44 -3.45 -28.75
CA ILE A 75 18.85 -4.38 -27.71
C ILE A 75 17.70 -4.72 -26.78
N SER A 76 17.44 -6.02 -26.66
CA SER A 76 16.44 -6.56 -25.75
C SER A 76 17.01 -6.75 -24.33
N HIS A 77 16.12 -6.84 -23.35
CA HIS A 77 16.50 -7.09 -21.95
C HIS A 77 17.19 -8.46 -21.78
N GLU A 78 16.83 -9.45 -22.61
CA GLU A 78 17.41 -10.79 -22.62
C GLU A 78 18.88 -10.76 -23.02
N LEU A 79 19.25 -9.93 -24.01
CA LEU A 79 20.65 -9.76 -24.40
C LEU A 79 21.49 -9.12 -23.28
N ILE A 80 20.93 -8.17 -22.54
CA ILE A 80 21.59 -7.55 -21.39
C ILE A 80 21.81 -8.59 -20.28
N ARG A 81 20.81 -9.43 -19.98
CA ARG A 81 20.93 -10.51 -19.00
C ARG A 81 21.92 -11.59 -19.43
N ALA A 82 21.93 -11.96 -20.70
CA ALA A 82 22.90 -12.90 -21.26
C ALA A 82 24.33 -12.36 -21.12
N ALA A 83 24.53 -11.07 -21.41
CA ALA A 83 25.83 -10.42 -21.20
C ALA A 83 26.23 -10.42 -19.71
N ASP A 84 25.31 -10.15 -18.79
CA ASP A 84 25.62 -10.23 -17.36
C ASP A 84 26.03 -11.63 -16.90
N LEU A 85 25.37 -12.68 -17.42
CA LEU A 85 25.73 -14.07 -17.13
C LEU A 85 27.16 -14.39 -17.62
N VAL A 86 27.49 -13.96 -18.84
CA VAL A 86 28.85 -14.09 -19.41
C VAL A 86 29.87 -13.30 -18.59
N PHE A 87 29.51 -12.11 -18.11
CA PHE A 87 30.38 -11.31 -17.26
C PHE A 87 30.67 -12.01 -15.92
N ARG A 88 29.63 -12.54 -15.25
CA ARG A 88 29.76 -13.20 -13.94
C ARG A 88 30.50 -14.53 -13.99
N SER A 89 30.39 -15.27 -15.09
CA SER A 89 31.10 -16.55 -15.25
C SER A 89 32.61 -16.37 -15.41
N GLY A 90 33.07 -15.15 -15.71
CA GLY A 90 34.47 -14.86 -16.01
C GLY A 90 34.94 -15.45 -17.34
N PHE A 91 34.02 -15.89 -18.21
CA PHE A 91 34.37 -16.41 -19.53
C PHE A 91 35.03 -15.32 -20.39
N LYS A 92 36.19 -15.64 -20.95
CA LYS A 92 36.91 -14.74 -21.86
C LYS A 92 36.46 -14.98 -23.29
N VAL A 93 35.59 -14.15 -23.84
CA VAL A 93 35.18 -14.26 -25.25
C VAL A 93 36.39 -14.00 -26.16
N LEU A 94 36.61 -14.86 -27.17
CA LEU A 94 37.65 -14.69 -28.18
C LEU A 94 37.46 -13.39 -28.96
N LYS A 95 38.43 -12.47 -28.91
CA LYS A 95 38.39 -11.18 -29.63
C LYS A 95 38.15 -11.36 -31.13
N ASN A 96 37.31 -10.52 -31.73
CA ASN A 96 37.11 -10.43 -33.18
C ASN A 96 37.49 -9.01 -33.67
N SER A 97 37.92 -8.90 -34.94
CA SER A 97 38.28 -7.62 -35.55
C SER A 97 37.13 -6.62 -35.62
N SER A 98 35.88 -7.11 -35.69
CA SER A 98 34.66 -6.29 -35.69
C SER A 98 34.31 -5.67 -34.34
N ASP A 99 34.87 -6.19 -33.23
CA ASP A 99 34.62 -5.71 -31.87
C ASP A 99 34.89 -4.20 -31.72
N GLY A 100 36.04 -3.75 -32.24
CA GLY A 100 36.44 -2.35 -32.16
C GLY A 100 35.59 -1.43 -33.04
N VAL A 101 35.14 -1.94 -34.20
CA VAL A 101 34.32 -1.17 -35.15
C VAL A 101 32.92 -0.94 -34.60
N CYS A 102 32.26 -1.99 -34.10
CA CYS A 102 30.92 -1.89 -33.53
C CYS A 102 30.90 -1.00 -32.28
N TYR A 103 31.87 -1.18 -31.38
CA TYR A 103 32.00 -0.33 -30.20
C TYR A 103 32.23 1.13 -30.57
N LYS A 104 33.14 1.42 -31.52
CA LYS A 104 33.40 2.78 -31.98
C LYS A 104 32.13 3.44 -32.53
N LYS A 105 31.38 2.74 -33.39
CA LYS A 105 30.10 3.23 -33.93
C LYS A 105 29.08 3.53 -32.82
N ALA A 106 28.89 2.61 -31.87
CA ALA A 106 27.98 2.82 -30.74
C ALA A 106 28.42 4.01 -29.87
N SER A 107 29.73 4.15 -29.63
CA SER A 107 30.30 5.28 -28.87
C SER A 107 30.12 6.62 -29.57
N GLU A 108 30.32 6.66 -30.89
CA GLU A 108 30.10 7.84 -31.72
C GLU A 108 28.61 8.21 -31.72
N ALA A 109 27.71 7.25 -31.88
CA ALA A 109 26.26 7.46 -31.80
C ALA A 109 25.84 7.98 -30.42
N PHE A 110 26.36 7.38 -29.33
CA PHE A 110 26.09 7.82 -27.97
C PHE A 110 26.51 9.28 -27.73
N SER A 111 27.64 9.69 -28.32
CA SER A 111 28.20 11.03 -28.19
C SER A 111 27.53 12.06 -29.10
N ALA A 112 26.99 11.62 -30.25
CA ALA A 112 26.32 12.45 -31.24
C ALA A 112 24.93 12.91 -30.76
N ILE A 113 24.25 12.13 -29.92
CA ILE A 113 22.95 12.51 -29.36
C ILE A 113 23.16 13.60 -28.30
N LYS A 114 22.84 14.83 -28.68
CA LYS A 114 22.88 16.03 -27.83
C LYS A 114 21.50 16.47 -27.34
N ASP A 115 20.43 15.98 -27.97
CA ASP A 115 19.06 16.35 -27.66
C ASP A 115 18.56 15.58 -26.43
N ASP A 116 18.15 16.32 -25.40
CA ASP A 116 17.55 15.78 -24.18
C ASP A 116 16.31 14.89 -24.47
N LYS A 117 15.58 15.16 -25.56
CA LYS A 117 14.42 14.35 -25.97
C LYS A 117 14.78 12.95 -26.47
N GLN A 118 16.05 12.72 -26.82
CA GLN A 118 16.55 11.43 -27.31
C GLN A 118 17.36 10.66 -26.26
N HIS A 119 17.25 11.03 -24.99
CA HIS A 119 17.99 10.38 -23.91
C HIS A 119 17.64 8.90 -23.70
N TYR A 120 16.43 8.46 -24.06
CA TYR A 120 16.11 7.02 -24.13
C TYR A 120 17.03 6.26 -25.10
N SER A 121 17.26 6.82 -26.29
CA SER A 121 18.20 6.23 -27.25
C SER A 121 19.62 6.18 -26.68
N ARG A 122 20.05 7.20 -25.92
CA ARG A 122 21.35 7.17 -25.23
C ARG A 122 21.43 6.10 -24.13
N LEU A 123 20.36 5.90 -23.37
CA LEU A 123 20.30 4.83 -22.37
C LEU A 123 20.37 3.45 -23.02
N ASN A 124 19.60 3.24 -24.09
CA ASN A 124 19.68 1.99 -24.88
C ASN A 124 21.08 1.78 -25.43
N LEU A 125 21.71 2.83 -25.98
CA LEU A 125 23.10 2.76 -26.42
C LEU A 125 24.07 2.48 -25.27
N ALA A 126 23.84 2.99 -24.07
CA ALA A 126 24.66 2.65 -22.90
C ALA A 126 24.58 1.16 -22.57
N PHE A 127 23.39 0.56 -22.63
CA PHE A 127 23.22 -0.89 -22.49
C PHE A 127 23.83 -1.67 -23.68
N CYS A 128 23.76 -1.12 -24.90
CA CYS A 128 24.48 -1.68 -26.05
C CYS A 128 25.96 -1.73 -25.80
N MET A 129 26.53 -0.64 -25.33
CA MET A 129 27.95 -0.58 -25.04
C MET A 129 28.32 -1.53 -23.90
N PHE A 130 27.48 -1.69 -22.87
CA PHE A 130 27.69 -2.71 -21.84
C PHE A 130 27.79 -4.13 -22.43
N VAL A 131 26.83 -4.53 -23.28
CA VAL A 131 26.88 -5.84 -23.93
C VAL A 131 28.17 -5.97 -24.76
N LEU A 132 28.52 -4.96 -25.56
CA LEU A 132 29.76 -4.94 -26.34
C LEU A 132 31.01 -5.03 -25.45
N ASP A 133 31.03 -4.34 -24.31
CA ASP A 133 32.15 -4.34 -23.36
C ASP A 133 32.37 -5.72 -22.74
N VAL A 134 31.29 -6.41 -22.35
CA VAL A 134 31.37 -7.80 -21.87
C VAL A 134 31.96 -8.71 -22.93
N PHE A 135 31.44 -8.66 -24.17
CA PHE A 135 31.89 -9.56 -25.25
C PHE A 135 33.28 -9.20 -25.78
N ARG A 136 33.81 -8.02 -25.45
CA ARG A 136 35.22 -7.63 -25.63
C ARG A 136 36.14 -8.12 -24.51
N GLY A 137 35.57 -8.71 -23.46
CA GLY A 137 36.28 -9.15 -22.27
C GLY A 137 36.65 -8.02 -21.31
N SER A 138 35.92 -6.90 -21.31
CA SER A 138 36.14 -5.82 -20.34
C SER A 138 35.74 -6.27 -18.94
N ARG A 139 36.67 -6.17 -17.99
CA ARG A 139 36.39 -6.38 -16.56
C ARG A 139 35.66 -5.20 -15.92
N ASP A 140 35.70 -4.05 -16.59
CA ASP A 140 35.11 -2.80 -16.13
C ASP A 140 33.73 -2.55 -16.73
N ALA A 141 33.16 -3.47 -17.52
CA ALA A 141 31.92 -3.26 -18.27
C ALA A 141 30.76 -2.69 -17.43
N LYS A 142 30.58 -3.20 -16.20
CA LYS A 142 29.57 -2.69 -15.25
C LYS A 142 29.87 -1.28 -14.75
N ALA A 143 31.14 -0.96 -14.50
CA ALA A 143 31.57 0.36 -14.10
C ALA A 143 31.37 1.36 -15.26
N ASP A 144 31.79 0.98 -16.46
CA ASP A 144 31.63 1.76 -17.69
C ASP A 144 30.15 2.05 -17.99
N LEU A 145 29.25 1.07 -17.75
CA LEU A 145 27.81 1.26 -17.86
C LEU A 145 27.31 2.37 -16.90
N LEU A 146 27.67 2.30 -15.62
CA LEU A 146 27.25 3.31 -14.64
C LEU A 146 27.83 4.69 -14.94
N GLU A 147 29.08 4.75 -15.41
CA GLU A 147 29.68 6.01 -15.86
C GLU A 147 28.91 6.64 -17.02
N ARG A 148 28.47 5.84 -18.00
CA ARG A 148 27.62 6.33 -19.11
C ARG A 148 26.27 6.80 -18.59
N ILE A 149 25.59 6.02 -17.75
CA ILE A 149 24.29 6.38 -17.17
C ILE A 149 24.39 7.70 -16.40
N CYS A 150 25.45 7.90 -15.61
CA CYS A 150 25.66 9.14 -14.85
C CYS A 150 25.92 10.38 -15.72
N THR A 151 26.04 10.26 -17.05
CA THR A 151 26.04 11.43 -17.97
C THR A 151 24.66 11.80 -18.49
N LEU A 152 23.63 10.99 -18.19
CA LEU A 152 22.28 11.18 -18.70
C LEU A 152 21.45 12.04 -17.74
N ASN A 153 20.51 12.82 -18.28
CA ASN A 153 19.62 13.66 -17.48
C ASN A 153 18.47 12.82 -16.90
N THR A 154 18.39 12.66 -15.58
CA THR A 154 17.38 11.81 -14.92
C THR A 154 15.94 12.21 -15.22
N ASN A 155 15.65 13.50 -15.45
CA ASN A 155 14.27 13.97 -15.70
C ASN A 155 13.68 13.46 -17.01
N THR A 156 14.52 13.01 -17.95
CA THR A 156 14.04 12.43 -19.20
C THR A 156 13.47 11.02 -19.01
N PHE A 157 13.77 10.36 -17.87
CA PHE A 157 13.40 8.96 -17.59
C PHE A 157 12.33 8.82 -16.51
N LEU A 158 12.29 9.73 -15.52
CA LEU A 158 11.37 9.64 -14.38
C LEU A 158 9.86 9.85 -14.68
N PRO A 159 9.41 10.55 -15.75
CA PRO A 159 7.98 10.76 -15.99
C PRO A 159 7.17 9.52 -16.42
N GLY A 160 7.81 8.38 -16.74
CA GLY A 160 7.12 7.16 -17.17
C GLY A 160 7.38 5.97 -16.24
N GLN A 161 6.38 5.59 -15.42
CA GLN A 161 6.53 4.49 -14.44
C GLN A 161 6.92 3.14 -15.08
N GLN A 162 6.41 2.82 -16.28
CA GLN A 162 6.67 1.52 -16.93
C GLN A 162 8.14 1.36 -17.33
N TYR A 163 8.74 2.37 -17.96
CA TYR A 163 10.16 2.33 -18.36
C TYR A 163 11.10 2.36 -17.17
N LEU A 164 10.74 3.13 -16.13
CA LEU A 164 11.49 3.16 -14.88
C LEU A 164 11.53 1.77 -14.23
N ASN A 165 10.41 1.04 -14.18
CA ASN A 165 10.39 -0.30 -13.60
C ASN A 165 11.29 -1.28 -14.36
N GLY A 166 11.22 -1.32 -15.69
CA GLY A 166 12.10 -2.16 -16.50
C GLY A 166 13.59 -1.82 -16.32
N PHE A 167 13.93 -0.54 -16.26
CA PHE A 167 15.28 -0.08 -15.95
C PHE A 167 15.73 -0.53 -14.55
N LEU A 168 14.90 -0.31 -13.52
CA LEU A 168 15.24 -0.67 -12.14
C LEU A 168 15.38 -2.19 -11.95
N GLU A 169 14.55 -2.99 -12.62
CA GLU A 169 14.70 -4.44 -12.66
C GLU A 169 16.02 -4.87 -13.29
N LEU A 170 16.39 -4.25 -14.42
CA LEU A 170 17.70 -4.49 -15.03
C LEU A 170 18.83 -4.10 -14.08
N MET A 171 18.80 -2.91 -13.48
CA MET A 171 19.82 -2.47 -12.54
C MET A 171 19.93 -3.41 -11.32
N ARG A 172 18.81 -3.86 -10.76
CA ARG A 172 18.79 -4.85 -9.66
C ARG A 172 19.37 -6.20 -10.11
N SER A 173 19.09 -6.61 -11.35
CA SER A 173 19.64 -7.84 -11.92
C SER A 173 21.15 -7.74 -12.16
N LEU A 174 21.65 -6.58 -12.58
CA LEU A 174 23.04 -6.36 -12.99
C LEU A 174 23.99 -6.13 -11.80
N PHE A 175 23.51 -5.61 -10.67
CA PHE A 175 24.39 -5.16 -9.59
C PHE A 175 23.98 -5.75 -8.23
N THR A 176 24.98 -6.09 -7.41
CA THR A 176 24.78 -6.24 -5.96
C THR A 176 24.94 -4.88 -5.28
N LYS A 177 24.41 -4.75 -4.06
CA LYS A 177 24.52 -3.53 -3.24
C LYS A 177 25.97 -3.10 -3.03
N GLU A 178 26.85 -4.06 -2.73
CA GLU A 178 28.27 -3.81 -2.50
C GLU A 178 28.96 -3.35 -3.79
N SER A 179 28.69 -4.05 -4.90
CA SER A 179 29.33 -3.74 -6.19
C SER A 179 28.94 -2.34 -6.70
N ILE A 180 27.68 -1.94 -6.52
CA ILE A 180 27.21 -0.65 -7.01
C ILE A 180 27.73 0.50 -6.15
N LEU A 181 27.77 0.32 -4.82
CA LEU A 181 28.36 1.27 -3.89
C LEU A 181 29.85 1.49 -4.19
N ASP A 182 30.59 0.40 -4.39
CA ASP A 182 32.02 0.45 -4.74
C ASP A 182 32.26 1.26 -6.03
N ILE A 183 31.49 0.99 -7.09
CA ILE A 183 31.64 1.72 -8.35
C ILE A 183 31.32 3.21 -8.16
N PHE A 184 30.21 3.55 -7.50
CA PHE A 184 29.87 4.95 -7.25
C PHE A 184 30.99 5.66 -6.47
N ILE A 185 31.47 5.06 -5.38
CA ILE A 185 32.51 5.64 -4.53
C ILE A 185 33.83 5.78 -5.30
N ASN A 186 34.36 4.67 -5.85
CA ASN A 186 35.73 4.60 -6.32
C ASN A 186 35.91 5.03 -7.78
N ARG A 187 34.95 4.73 -8.66
CA ARG A 187 35.02 5.13 -10.09
C ARG A 187 34.37 6.48 -10.36
N ILE A 188 33.14 6.68 -9.89
CA ILE A 188 32.37 7.88 -10.24
C ILE A 188 32.85 9.07 -9.41
N PHE A 189 32.73 9.01 -8.08
CA PHE A 189 32.98 10.15 -7.20
C PHE A 189 34.47 10.45 -6.98
N LYS A 190 35.30 9.43 -6.72
CA LYS A 190 36.76 9.62 -6.59
C LYS A 190 37.49 9.75 -7.92
N GLY A 191 36.97 9.14 -8.99
CA GLY A 191 37.57 9.18 -10.32
C GLY A 191 37.17 10.41 -11.14
N ARG A 192 36.15 10.27 -11.99
CA ARG A 192 35.85 11.26 -13.04
C ARG A 192 35.09 12.51 -12.60
N PHE A 193 34.51 12.51 -11.40
CA PHE A 193 33.58 13.56 -10.94
C PHE A 193 34.12 14.98 -11.14
N TRP A 194 35.35 15.24 -10.72
CA TRP A 194 35.94 16.59 -10.77
C TRP A 194 36.21 17.08 -12.20
N ASN A 195 36.42 16.16 -13.15
CA ASN A 195 36.70 16.46 -14.55
C ASN A 195 35.43 16.67 -15.39
N SER A 196 34.26 16.41 -14.83
CA SER A 196 32.96 16.54 -15.53
C SER A 196 32.41 17.97 -15.46
N ASP A 197 31.49 18.36 -16.33
CA ASP A 197 30.76 19.64 -16.21
C ASP A 197 29.76 19.63 -15.03
N LEU A 198 29.16 20.77 -14.72
CA LEU A 198 28.24 20.90 -13.57
C LEU A 198 27.00 20.01 -13.70
N ASN A 199 26.41 19.88 -14.89
CA ASN A 199 25.22 19.04 -15.08
C ASN A 199 25.59 17.58 -14.92
N SER A 200 26.72 17.13 -15.49
CA SER A 200 27.23 15.78 -15.27
C SER A 200 27.52 15.50 -13.79
N LYS A 201 28.06 16.48 -13.05
CA LYS A 201 28.22 16.36 -11.58
C LYS A 201 26.88 16.19 -10.87
N LYS A 202 25.86 16.99 -11.22
CA LYS A 202 24.48 16.86 -10.68
C LYS A 202 23.88 15.48 -11.00
N SER A 203 24.04 15.01 -12.24
CA SER A 203 23.56 13.69 -12.69
C SER A 203 24.13 12.55 -11.86
N CYS A 204 25.42 12.58 -11.52
CA CYS A 204 26.02 11.55 -10.67
C CYS A 204 25.27 11.36 -9.35
N PHE A 205 24.80 12.46 -8.74
CA PHE A 205 24.03 12.41 -7.49
C PHE A 205 22.55 12.04 -7.72
N LEU A 206 21.91 12.60 -8.76
CA LEU A 206 20.51 12.34 -9.04
C LEU A 206 20.25 10.88 -9.41
N TRP A 207 21.18 10.21 -10.08
CA TRP A 207 21.06 8.78 -10.40
C TRP A 207 21.19 7.88 -9.17
N VAL A 208 21.85 8.35 -8.10
CA VAL A 208 21.97 7.56 -6.87
C VAL A 208 20.59 7.30 -6.27
N PHE A 209 19.65 8.24 -6.27
CA PHE A 209 18.34 8.03 -5.65
C PHE A 209 17.49 6.93 -6.32
N PRO A 210 17.16 6.99 -7.63
CA PRO A 210 16.35 5.96 -8.26
C PRO A 210 17.05 4.60 -8.17
N ILE A 211 18.38 4.55 -8.35
CA ILE A 211 19.14 3.30 -8.32
C ILE A 211 19.22 2.74 -6.88
N PHE A 212 19.67 3.51 -5.89
CA PHE A 212 19.86 2.99 -4.53
C PHE A 212 18.53 2.80 -3.82
N TRP A 213 17.72 3.85 -3.77
CA TRP A 213 16.49 3.87 -2.99
C TRP A 213 15.43 2.95 -3.56
N THR A 214 15.32 2.88 -4.89
CA THR A 214 14.26 2.11 -5.54
C THR A 214 14.70 0.69 -5.89
N CYS A 215 15.95 0.45 -6.30
CA CYS A 215 16.39 -0.93 -6.55
C CYS A 215 16.65 -1.69 -5.25
N PHE A 216 17.26 -1.05 -4.24
CA PHE A 216 17.81 -1.75 -3.08
C PHE A 216 17.18 -1.36 -1.73
N GLY A 217 16.24 -0.40 -1.69
CA GLY A 217 15.58 0.02 -0.45
C GLY A 217 16.43 1.00 0.39
N ILE A 218 15.94 1.40 1.57
CA ILE A 218 16.68 2.30 2.48
C ILE A 218 17.50 1.45 3.45
N GLU A 219 18.82 1.47 3.31
CA GLU A 219 19.68 0.58 4.10
C GLU A 219 20.88 1.33 4.70
N ARG A 220 21.44 0.75 5.78
CA ARG A 220 22.52 1.38 6.55
C ARG A 220 23.83 1.44 5.76
N GLU A 221 24.04 0.50 4.86
CA GLU A 221 25.16 0.34 3.94
C GLU A 221 25.36 1.60 3.09
N PHE A 222 24.28 2.34 2.82
CA PHE A 222 24.36 3.61 2.10
C PHE A 222 25.08 4.72 2.88
N LYS A 223 25.26 4.58 4.20
CA LYS A 223 26.18 5.47 4.94
C LYS A 223 27.60 5.41 4.37
N ALA A 224 27.99 4.35 3.64
CA ALA A 224 29.32 4.26 3.02
C ALA A 224 29.61 5.34 1.98
N VAL A 225 28.58 5.92 1.32
CA VAL A 225 28.81 7.04 0.36
C VAL A 225 29.07 8.37 1.05
N TYR A 226 28.61 8.52 2.30
CA TYR A 226 28.61 9.80 3.02
C TYR A 226 30.01 10.44 3.15
N PRO A 227 31.08 9.72 3.55
CA PRO A 227 32.41 10.32 3.65
C PRO A 227 32.90 10.93 2.33
N VAL A 228 32.67 10.24 1.21
CA VAL A 228 33.10 10.73 -0.11
C VAL A 228 32.29 11.95 -0.54
N TRP A 229 30.98 11.95 -0.26
CA TRP A 229 30.13 13.12 -0.53
C TRP A 229 30.50 14.32 0.33
N LEU A 230 30.84 14.09 1.60
CA LEU A 230 31.30 15.14 2.52
C LEU A 230 32.62 15.77 2.04
N ASP A 231 33.57 14.95 1.57
CA ASP A 231 34.81 15.44 0.98
C ASP A 231 34.55 16.26 -0.29
N ILE A 232 33.64 15.79 -1.15
CA ILE A 232 33.27 16.54 -2.35
C ILE A 232 32.62 17.89 -1.98
N PHE A 233 31.72 17.90 -1.00
CA PHE A 233 31.05 19.09 -0.51
C PHE A 233 32.04 20.13 0.03
N ARG A 234 32.97 19.69 0.89
CA ARG A 234 34.03 20.54 1.44
C ARG A 234 34.93 21.11 0.34
N LYS A 235 35.33 20.28 -0.63
CA LYS A 235 36.15 20.73 -1.77
C LYS A 235 35.38 21.67 -2.70
N ALA A 236 34.07 21.50 -2.86
CA ALA A 236 33.21 22.41 -3.61
C ALA A 236 33.13 23.79 -2.92
N MET A 237 32.99 23.83 -1.60
CA MET A 237 33.05 25.08 -0.82
C MET A 237 34.42 25.77 -0.95
N GLN A 238 35.53 25.02 -0.84
CA GLN A 238 36.88 25.56 -1.02
C GLN A 238 37.12 26.14 -2.41
N LYS A 239 36.52 25.54 -3.45
CA LYS A 239 36.58 26.03 -4.84
C LYS A 239 35.52 27.10 -5.15
N ASN A 240 34.74 27.50 -4.15
CA ASN A 240 33.62 28.43 -4.28
C ASN A 240 32.62 28.05 -5.40
N MET A 241 32.31 26.76 -5.52
CA MET A 241 31.35 26.25 -6.50
C MET A 241 29.91 26.32 -5.94
N THR A 242 29.40 27.54 -5.73
CA THR A 242 28.14 27.82 -4.99
C THR A 242 26.98 26.92 -5.40
N GLU A 243 26.66 26.84 -6.69
CA GLU A 243 25.55 26.01 -7.17
C GLU A 243 25.73 24.52 -6.83
N LEU A 244 26.95 23.99 -6.94
CA LEU A 244 27.23 22.59 -6.59
C LEU A 244 27.10 22.35 -5.09
N VAL A 245 27.57 23.29 -4.26
CA VAL A 245 27.44 23.21 -2.79
C VAL A 245 25.95 23.14 -2.40
N PHE A 246 25.13 24.07 -2.89
CA PHE A 246 23.69 24.09 -2.60
C PHE A 246 22.99 22.82 -3.09
N PHE A 247 23.35 22.35 -4.30
CA PHE A 247 22.82 21.12 -4.87
C PHE A 247 23.14 19.87 -4.02
N MET A 248 24.38 19.77 -3.56
CA MET A 248 24.85 18.61 -2.79
C MET A 248 24.27 18.53 -1.38
N HIS A 249 23.94 19.66 -0.76
CA HIS A 249 23.40 19.67 0.60
C HIS A 249 22.16 18.78 0.73
N LEU A 250 21.21 18.85 -0.23
CA LEU A 250 20.05 17.95 -0.22
C LEU A 250 20.48 16.50 -0.14
N HIS A 251 21.47 16.10 -0.93
CA HIS A 251 21.83 14.70 -1.08
C HIS A 251 22.49 14.18 0.21
N LEU A 252 23.41 14.97 0.77
CA LEU A 252 24.01 14.71 2.08
C LEU A 252 22.94 14.59 3.17
N SER A 253 22.08 15.61 3.28
CA SER A 253 21.04 15.65 4.31
C SER A 253 19.98 14.55 4.09
N HIS A 254 19.61 14.24 2.85
CA HIS A 254 18.62 13.21 2.58
C HIS A 254 19.14 11.81 2.91
N VAL A 255 20.37 11.46 2.52
CA VAL A 255 20.93 10.15 2.85
C VAL A 255 21.22 10.05 4.35
N TYR A 256 21.93 11.02 4.92
CA TYR A 256 22.36 10.93 6.30
C TYR A 256 21.18 11.05 7.28
N MET A 257 20.30 12.05 7.13
CA MET A 257 19.23 12.29 8.10
C MET A 257 18.12 11.22 8.03
N ASN A 258 17.95 10.53 6.89
CA ASN A 258 17.10 9.35 6.82
C ASN A 258 17.75 8.09 7.40
N LEU A 259 18.99 8.15 7.86
CA LEU A 259 19.67 7.05 8.54
C LEU A 259 20.14 7.43 9.95
N ALA A 260 19.91 8.68 10.36
CA ALA A 260 20.12 9.18 11.71
C ALA A 260 18.90 8.90 12.59
N HIS A 261 19.15 8.43 13.81
CA HIS A 261 18.16 8.00 14.78
C HIS A 261 18.39 8.54 16.19
N THR A 262 19.58 9.08 16.45
CA THR A 262 19.98 9.64 17.75
C THR A 262 20.31 11.13 17.63
N GLN A 263 20.22 11.87 18.76
CA GLN A 263 20.70 13.25 18.79
C GLN A 263 22.22 13.32 18.52
N GLY A 264 23.01 12.33 18.97
CA GLY A 264 24.44 12.26 18.65
C GLY A 264 24.74 12.24 17.13
N GLU A 265 23.98 11.46 16.35
CA GLU A 265 24.10 11.48 14.89
C GLU A 265 23.65 12.82 14.28
N PHE A 266 22.57 13.42 14.80
CA PHE A 266 22.15 14.75 14.36
C PHE A 266 23.21 15.83 14.66
N ARG A 267 23.85 15.76 15.83
CA ARG A 267 24.98 16.62 16.22
C ARG A 267 26.15 16.45 15.27
N GLN A 268 26.52 15.21 14.94
CA GLN A 268 27.58 14.93 13.97
C GLN A 268 27.29 15.59 12.62
N PHE A 269 26.07 15.42 12.09
CA PHE A 269 25.69 16.07 10.82
C PHE A 269 25.73 17.60 10.91
N ASN A 270 25.28 18.16 12.04
CA ASN A 270 25.29 19.60 12.27
C ASN A 270 26.73 20.17 12.27
N GLU A 271 27.67 19.50 12.94
CA GLU A 271 29.08 19.89 12.98
C GLU A 271 29.80 19.69 11.65
N GLU A 272 29.52 18.59 10.93
CA GLU A 272 30.23 18.24 9.71
C GLU A 272 29.70 18.97 8.46
N VAL A 273 28.41 19.31 8.44
CA VAL A 273 27.72 19.84 7.25
C VAL A 273 27.05 21.19 7.52
N GLU A 274 26.14 21.29 8.49
CA GLU A 274 25.28 22.47 8.65
C GLU A 274 26.06 23.72 9.07
N LYS A 275 26.87 23.62 10.14
CA LYS A 275 27.71 24.74 10.60
C LYS A 275 28.74 25.16 9.54
N PRO A 276 29.50 24.26 8.89
CA PRO A 276 30.38 24.63 7.78
C PRO A 276 29.64 25.30 6.62
N PHE A 277 28.47 24.79 6.25
CA PHE A 277 27.67 25.36 5.17
C PHE A 277 27.16 26.76 5.51
N SER A 278 26.62 26.97 6.72
CA SER A 278 26.20 28.28 7.20
C SER A 278 27.35 29.30 7.15
N ARG A 279 28.55 28.92 7.63
CA ARG A 279 29.75 29.78 7.57
C ARG A 279 30.18 30.08 6.13
N TYR A 280 30.09 29.10 5.23
CA TYR A 280 30.35 29.33 3.80
C TYR A 280 29.38 30.34 3.20
N ILE A 281 28.09 30.28 3.55
CA ILE A 281 27.11 31.27 3.10
C ILE A 281 27.47 32.66 3.61
N LEU A 282 27.79 32.80 4.90
CA LEU A 282 28.16 34.07 5.51
C LEU A 282 29.43 34.68 4.93
N ASN A 283 30.47 33.87 4.72
CA ASN A 283 31.81 34.35 4.40
C ASN A 283 32.07 34.45 2.89
N ASN A 284 31.35 33.68 2.06
CA ASN A 284 31.58 33.60 0.62
C ASN A 284 30.37 34.09 -0.17
N VAL A 285 29.21 33.47 0.05
CA VAL A 285 28.02 33.69 -0.79
C VAL A 285 27.42 35.09 -0.56
N ILE A 286 27.25 35.51 0.70
CA ILE A 286 26.70 36.84 0.99
C ILE A 286 27.57 37.96 0.40
N PRO A 287 28.91 37.98 0.61
CA PRO A 287 29.78 38.98 0.01
C PRO A 287 29.81 38.94 -1.52
N GLU A 288 29.92 37.74 -2.12
CA GLU A 288 30.03 37.58 -3.58
C GLU A 288 28.80 38.12 -4.32
N TYR A 289 27.60 37.85 -3.79
CA TYR A 289 26.34 38.22 -4.42
C TYR A 289 25.72 39.51 -3.83
N GLY A 290 26.44 40.19 -2.92
CA GLY A 290 25.98 41.45 -2.31
C GLY A 290 24.65 41.32 -1.55
N ILE A 291 24.39 40.18 -0.92
CA ILE A 291 23.12 39.90 -0.25
C ILE A 291 23.00 40.74 1.03
N LYS A 292 22.11 41.72 1.03
CA LYS A 292 21.90 42.59 2.20
C LYS A 292 20.92 41.96 3.18
N PRO A 293 21.19 41.97 4.50
CA PRO A 293 20.24 41.49 5.51
C PRO A 293 18.94 42.30 5.48
N CYS A 294 17.85 41.75 6.03
CA CYS A 294 16.61 42.48 6.18
C CYS A 294 16.84 43.72 7.06
N ALA A 295 16.55 44.89 6.49
CA ALA A 295 16.74 46.18 7.16
C ALA A 295 15.55 46.56 8.07
N ARG A 296 14.48 45.76 8.10
CA ARG A 296 13.31 46.03 8.91
C ARG A 296 13.58 45.68 10.37
N GLU A 297 13.07 46.50 11.28
CA GLU A 297 13.17 46.22 12.71
C GLU A 297 12.13 45.18 13.16
N LYS A 298 12.45 44.49 14.25
CA LYS A 298 11.54 43.53 14.87
C LYS A 298 10.31 44.26 15.39
N LYS A 299 9.15 43.84 14.92
CA LYS A 299 7.87 44.38 15.39
C LYS A 299 7.55 43.87 16.81
N THR A 300 7.34 44.80 17.74
CA THR A 300 7.05 44.51 19.15
C THR A 300 5.57 44.56 19.51
N ASP A 301 4.75 45.28 18.75
CA ASP A 301 3.31 45.45 18.98
C ASP A 301 2.44 45.23 17.72
N GLY A 302 1.13 45.03 17.91
CA GLY A 302 0.16 44.87 16.81
C GLY A 302 0.22 43.55 16.04
N ALA A 303 -0.60 43.44 14.99
CA ALA A 303 -0.69 42.26 14.13
C ALA A 303 0.61 42.04 13.33
N LYS A 304 1.12 40.82 13.31
CA LYS A 304 2.35 40.42 12.61
C LYS A 304 2.05 39.70 11.30
N ARG A 305 2.98 39.80 10.36
CA ARG A 305 3.04 38.93 9.18
C ARG A 305 3.99 37.78 9.46
N ILE A 306 3.46 36.57 9.57
CA ILE A 306 4.18 35.36 9.96
C ILE A 306 4.29 34.43 8.75
N GLY A 307 5.53 34.11 8.37
CA GLY A 307 5.85 33.17 7.30
C GLY A 307 6.24 31.81 7.87
N PHE A 308 5.71 30.73 7.32
CA PHE A 308 6.13 29.36 7.61
C PHE A 308 6.82 28.76 6.39
N VAL A 309 8.08 28.32 6.51
CA VAL A 309 8.83 27.73 5.40
C VAL A 309 8.96 26.22 5.57
N PHE A 310 8.59 25.47 4.52
CA PHE A 310 8.62 24.01 4.47
C PHE A 310 9.36 23.53 3.21
N ASP A 311 9.97 22.33 3.27
CA ASP A 311 10.67 21.76 2.12
C ASP A 311 9.73 21.23 1.04
N ARG A 312 8.54 20.78 1.45
CA ARG A 312 7.39 20.37 0.61
C ARG A 312 6.11 20.33 1.43
N ILE A 313 4.96 20.62 0.80
CA ILE A 313 3.64 20.46 1.42
C ILE A 313 3.07 19.09 1.03
N VAL A 314 3.28 18.08 1.89
CA VAL A 314 2.80 16.70 1.70
C VAL A 314 2.19 16.16 2.99
N GLY A 315 1.50 15.02 2.96
CA GLY A 315 0.86 14.37 4.12
C GLY A 315 1.75 13.84 5.24
N SER A 316 2.90 14.49 5.46
CA SER A 316 3.81 14.25 6.57
C SER A 316 3.29 14.84 7.89
N SER A 317 3.79 14.31 9.00
CA SER A 317 3.47 14.82 10.35
C SER A 317 3.75 16.33 10.52
N PRO A 318 4.90 16.90 10.08
CA PRO A 318 5.13 18.34 10.19
C PRO A 318 4.06 19.20 9.49
N VAL A 319 3.56 18.78 8.32
CA VAL A 319 2.52 19.52 7.58
C VAL A 319 1.14 19.37 8.23
N LYS A 320 0.79 18.18 8.72
CA LYS A 320 -0.44 17.98 9.51
C LYS A 320 -0.45 18.86 10.77
N LEU A 321 0.69 18.98 11.45
CA LEU A 321 0.86 19.85 12.61
C LEU A 321 0.83 21.33 12.25
N LEU A 322 1.45 21.74 11.13
CA LEU A 322 1.32 23.09 10.59
C LEU A 322 -0.15 23.46 10.37
N TYR A 323 -0.90 22.60 9.67
CA TYR A 323 -2.33 22.82 9.45
C TYR A 323 -3.07 22.96 10.77
N SER A 324 -2.81 22.07 11.74
CA SER A 324 -3.47 22.07 13.05
C SER A 324 -3.18 23.35 13.84
N LEU A 325 -1.95 23.85 13.76
CA LEU A 325 -1.57 25.13 14.36
C LEU A 325 -2.29 26.30 13.69
N LEU A 326 -2.27 26.37 12.36
CA LEU A 326 -2.93 27.43 11.60
C LEU A 326 -4.45 27.43 11.83
N GLU A 327 -5.08 26.26 11.83
CA GLU A 327 -6.50 26.10 12.10
C GLU A 327 -6.84 26.63 13.50
N LYS A 328 -6.06 26.25 14.52
CA LYS A 328 -6.27 26.73 15.89
C LYS A 328 -6.11 28.25 15.99
N LEU A 329 -5.05 28.80 15.42
CA LEU A 329 -4.80 30.25 15.41
C LEU A 329 -5.93 31.03 14.72
N LYS A 330 -6.48 30.51 13.63
CA LYS A 330 -7.63 31.10 12.94
C LYS A 330 -8.91 31.01 13.78
N LYS A 331 -9.18 29.87 14.40
CA LYS A 331 -10.35 29.69 15.29
C LYS A 331 -10.30 30.59 16.53
N GLU A 332 -9.11 30.83 17.07
CA GLU A 332 -8.89 31.72 18.22
C GLU A 332 -8.94 33.21 17.84
N GLY A 333 -9.18 33.55 16.57
CA GLY A 333 -9.34 34.93 16.12
C GLY A 333 -8.04 35.73 16.11
N SER A 334 -6.89 35.07 15.89
CA SER A 334 -5.61 35.75 15.75
C SER A 334 -5.69 36.84 14.67
N LYS A 335 -5.14 38.02 15.00
CA LYS A 335 -5.07 39.18 14.10
C LYS A 335 -3.89 39.10 13.12
N ASP A 336 -3.01 38.13 13.30
CA ASP A 336 -1.82 37.97 12.47
C ASP A 336 -2.16 37.47 11.06
N GLU A 337 -1.35 37.88 10.09
CA GLU A 337 -1.39 37.37 8.73
C GLU A 337 -0.42 36.20 8.59
N TYR A 338 -0.91 35.07 8.06
CA TYR A 338 -0.10 33.87 7.88
C TYR A 338 0.16 33.60 6.39
N THR A 339 1.42 33.28 6.07
CA THR A 339 1.83 32.81 4.73
C THR A 339 2.61 31.51 4.86
N VAL A 340 2.25 30.50 4.07
CA VAL A 340 3.01 29.27 3.93
C VAL A 340 3.85 29.35 2.66
N TYR A 341 5.15 29.24 2.86
CA TYR A 341 6.19 29.27 1.84
C TYR A 341 6.66 27.84 1.61
N ASP A 342 6.26 27.26 0.49
CA ASP A 342 6.67 25.93 0.05
C ASP A 342 7.91 26.03 -0.83
N TYR A 343 9.04 25.48 -0.38
CA TYR A 343 10.24 25.39 -1.20
C TYR A 343 10.05 24.41 -2.37
N GLU A 344 9.14 23.45 -2.26
CA GLU A 344 8.78 22.46 -3.28
C GLU A 344 10.01 21.73 -3.84
N CYS A 345 10.60 20.87 -3.00
CA CYS A 345 11.73 20.01 -3.36
C CYS A 345 11.27 18.82 -4.24
N ILE A 346 11.05 19.11 -5.53
CA ILE A 346 10.50 18.18 -6.52
C ILE A 346 11.33 16.89 -6.70
N GLU A 347 12.61 16.91 -6.35
CA GLU A 347 13.50 15.74 -6.46
C GLU A 347 13.14 14.63 -5.46
N LYS A 348 12.42 14.96 -4.39
CA LYS A 348 11.83 13.97 -3.49
C LYS A 348 10.45 13.55 -3.98
N SER A 349 9.58 14.54 -4.15
CA SER A 349 8.22 14.39 -4.65
C SER A 349 7.63 15.78 -4.91
N PRO A 350 6.63 15.90 -5.80
CA PRO A 350 5.80 17.09 -5.83
C PRO A 350 5.07 17.29 -4.49
N SER A 351 4.67 18.54 -4.21
CA SER A 351 3.74 18.86 -3.13
C SER A 351 2.33 18.39 -3.47
N ASP A 352 1.59 17.98 -2.45
CA ASP A 352 0.25 17.42 -2.56
C ASP A 352 -0.81 18.53 -2.55
N GLN A 353 -1.54 18.64 -3.66
CA GLN A 353 -2.59 19.64 -3.87
C GLN A 353 -3.68 19.57 -2.80
N LYS A 354 -3.98 18.39 -2.24
CA LYS A 354 -4.95 18.25 -1.14
C LYS A 354 -4.55 19.09 0.06
N TYR A 355 -3.29 19.02 0.50
CA TYR A 355 -2.82 19.74 1.67
C TYR A 355 -2.65 21.25 1.41
N ILE A 356 -2.26 21.62 0.19
CA ILE A 356 -2.23 23.02 -0.24
C ILE A 356 -3.65 23.61 -0.16
N MET A 357 -4.65 22.92 -0.72
CA MET A 357 -6.05 23.33 -0.65
C MET A 357 -6.53 23.47 0.80
N MET A 358 -6.26 22.48 1.66
CA MET A 358 -6.61 22.54 3.08
C MET A 358 -6.04 23.80 3.76
N ILE A 359 -4.77 24.13 3.53
CA ILE A 359 -4.13 25.32 4.11
C ILE A 359 -4.78 26.60 3.56
N THR A 360 -4.96 26.71 2.24
CA THR A 360 -5.54 27.92 1.62
C THR A 360 -6.99 28.16 2.02
N MET A 361 -7.78 27.11 2.27
CA MET A 361 -9.16 27.20 2.77
C MET A 361 -9.25 27.81 4.18
N LEU A 362 -8.16 27.84 4.96
CA LEU A 362 -8.10 28.56 6.23
C LEU A 362 -7.90 30.09 6.05
N GLY A 363 -7.87 30.59 4.81
CA GLY A 363 -7.54 31.98 4.49
C GLY A 363 -6.05 32.29 4.72
N VAL A 364 -5.18 31.30 4.56
CA VAL A 364 -3.72 31.42 4.67
C VAL A 364 -3.12 31.57 3.26
N LYS A 365 -2.20 32.53 3.09
CA LYS A 365 -1.53 32.75 1.80
C LYS A 365 -0.57 31.59 1.52
N TYR A 366 -0.44 31.18 0.25
CA TYR A 366 0.46 30.12 -0.18
C TYR A 366 1.39 30.61 -1.28
N VAL A 367 2.68 30.26 -1.20
CA VAL A 367 3.70 30.62 -2.19
C VAL A 367 4.58 29.41 -2.47
N SER A 368 4.68 28.98 -3.74
CA SER A 368 5.61 27.95 -4.18
C SER A 368 6.90 28.57 -4.71
N ALA A 369 8.06 28.21 -4.17
CA ALA A 369 9.37 28.64 -4.67
C ALA A 369 9.65 28.12 -6.08
N HIS A 370 9.22 26.88 -6.39
CA HIS A 370 9.47 26.29 -7.71
C HIS A 370 8.65 26.98 -8.81
N SER A 371 7.49 27.54 -8.48
CA SER A 371 6.72 28.37 -9.42
C SER A 371 7.41 29.68 -9.80
N LEU A 372 8.32 30.18 -8.95
CA LEU A 372 9.01 31.48 -9.11
C LEU A 372 10.25 31.41 -10.00
N ILE A 373 10.85 30.23 -10.18
CA ILE A 373 12.12 30.13 -10.92
C ILE A 373 11.89 30.02 -12.44
N PRO A 374 12.71 30.70 -13.26
CA PRO A 374 12.53 30.71 -14.70
C PRO A 374 12.90 29.37 -15.37
N ASP A 375 13.78 28.58 -14.74
CA ASP A 375 14.33 27.32 -15.26
C ASP A 375 13.61 26.07 -14.74
N ARG A 376 12.40 26.21 -14.19
CA ARG A 376 11.60 25.09 -13.64
C ARG A 376 11.36 23.94 -14.63
N SER A 377 11.36 24.23 -15.94
CA SER A 377 11.20 23.23 -17.01
C SER A 377 12.39 22.26 -17.12
N THR A 378 13.53 22.58 -16.49
CA THR A 378 14.71 21.69 -16.44
C THR A 378 14.55 20.54 -15.44
N GLY A 379 13.41 20.45 -14.74
CA GLY A 379 13.12 19.48 -13.69
C GLY A 379 14.13 19.57 -12.55
N SER A 380 14.57 18.43 -11.99
CA SER A 380 15.58 18.32 -10.92
C SER A 380 16.97 18.98 -11.16
N TYR A 381 17.22 19.61 -12.32
CA TYR A 381 18.51 20.25 -12.65
C TYR A 381 18.53 21.77 -12.45
N TYR A 382 17.41 22.39 -12.04
CA TYR A 382 17.31 23.83 -11.80
C TYR A 382 18.43 24.35 -10.87
N SER A 383 18.72 25.66 -10.93
CA SER A 383 19.67 26.28 -9.99
C SER A 383 19.09 26.36 -8.59
N ARG A 384 19.69 25.62 -7.65
CA ARG A 384 19.27 25.65 -6.25
C ARG A 384 19.59 26.98 -5.58
N PHE A 385 20.76 27.54 -5.89
CA PHE A 385 21.14 28.83 -5.33
C PHE A 385 20.18 29.93 -5.80
N GLU A 386 19.88 30.01 -7.10
CA GLU A 386 18.93 31.01 -7.61
C GLU A 386 17.52 30.81 -7.07
N LYS A 387 17.07 29.56 -6.91
CA LYS A 387 15.79 29.26 -6.23
C LYS A 387 15.77 29.82 -4.81
N CYS A 388 16.83 29.61 -4.03
CA CYS A 388 16.95 30.16 -2.69
C CYS A 388 16.95 31.71 -2.70
N ARG A 389 17.67 32.33 -3.63
CA ARG A 389 17.77 33.80 -3.76
C ARG A 389 16.42 34.44 -4.11
N ILE A 390 15.74 33.93 -5.14
CA ILE A 390 14.42 34.44 -5.57
C ILE A 390 13.38 34.23 -4.46
N PHE A 391 13.41 33.08 -3.79
CA PHE A 391 12.48 32.79 -2.71
C PHE A 391 12.69 33.72 -1.52
N ARG A 392 13.94 34.01 -1.17
CA ARG A 392 14.30 35.02 -0.17
C ARG A 392 13.75 36.40 -0.52
N GLU A 393 13.97 36.86 -1.76
CA GLU A 393 13.48 38.16 -2.23
C GLU A 393 11.95 38.23 -2.14
N ARG A 394 11.27 37.14 -2.49
CA ARG A 394 9.82 37.07 -2.34
C ARG A 394 9.37 37.22 -0.89
N ILE A 395 10.00 36.50 0.05
CA ILE A 395 9.69 36.59 1.49
C ILE A 395 9.93 38.01 2.02
N MET A 396 11.01 38.68 1.60
CA MET A 396 11.30 40.06 1.99
C MET A 396 10.25 41.04 1.45
N ASN A 397 9.86 40.89 0.18
CA ASN A 397 8.88 41.75 -0.48
C ASN A 397 7.48 41.61 0.12
N ASP A 398 7.12 40.41 0.59
CA ASP A 398 5.85 40.19 1.32
C ASP A 398 5.85 40.87 2.70
N GLY A 399 7.02 41.34 3.17
CA GLY A 399 7.16 42.05 4.43
C GLY A 399 6.91 41.15 5.64
N ILE A 400 7.45 39.93 5.63
CA ILE A 400 7.38 39.02 6.77
C ILE A 400 8.12 39.59 7.99
N ASP A 401 7.44 39.65 9.13
CA ASP A 401 7.96 40.10 10.42
C ASP A 401 8.67 38.97 11.17
N GLN A 402 8.08 37.78 11.12
CA GLN A 402 8.60 36.58 11.76
C GLN A 402 8.60 35.41 10.76
N LEU A 403 9.77 34.83 10.52
CA LEU A 403 9.94 33.69 9.64
C LEU A 403 10.20 32.43 10.47
N ILE A 404 9.24 31.50 10.46
CA ILE A 404 9.31 30.22 11.15
C ILE A 404 9.71 29.15 10.14
N MET A 405 10.83 28.48 10.39
CA MET A 405 11.41 27.49 9.49
C MET A 405 11.49 26.15 10.19
N CYS A 406 11.17 25.09 9.47
CA CYS A 406 11.25 23.72 9.96
C CYS A 406 12.37 22.97 9.22
N ASN A 407 12.94 21.93 9.84
CA ASN A 407 13.91 21.02 9.20
C ASN A 407 15.30 21.64 8.91
N ASN A 408 16.19 20.83 8.35
CA ASN A 408 17.56 21.19 8.00
C ASN A 408 17.85 20.86 6.51
N ARG A 409 17.97 21.92 5.69
CA ARG A 409 18.08 21.92 4.22
C ARG A 409 18.88 23.14 3.79
N GLU A 410 19.30 23.16 2.54
CA GLU A 410 20.08 24.26 1.97
C GLU A 410 19.34 25.60 2.09
N ILE A 411 18.02 25.57 1.87
CA ILE A 411 17.19 26.77 1.93
C ILE A 411 17.14 27.36 3.34
N PHE A 412 17.02 26.52 4.39
CA PHE A 412 16.89 27.02 5.75
C PHE A 412 18.18 27.70 6.22
N ASN A 413 19.34 27.07 5.98
CA ASN A 413 20.64 27.71 6.26
C ASN A 413 20.80 29.02 5.52
N PHE A 414 20.44 29.05 4.23
CA PHE A 414 20.52 30.27 3.43
C PHE A 414 19.64 31.38 3.98
N LEU A 415 18.38 31.07 4.29
CA LEU A 415 17.44 32.07 4.81
C LEU A 415 17.88 32.59 6.19
N PHE A 416 18.33 31.71 7.10
CA PHE A 416 18.84 32.08 8.41
C PHE A 416 20.09 32.99 8.30
N ALA A 417 21.11 32.54 7.57
CA ALA A 417 22.37 33.26 7.39
C ALA A 417 22.16 34.63 6.72
N CYS A 418 21.26 34.72 5.75
CA CYS A 418 20.99 35.96 5.03
C CYS A 418 20.04 36.93 5.78
N ARG A 419 19.66 36.62 7.03
CA ARG A 419 18.73 37.42 7.87
C ARG A 419 17.52 37.87 7.08
N THR A 420 16.75 36.91 6.57
CA THR A 420 15.65 37.16 5.62
C THR A 420 14.48 37.91 6.26
N ALA A 421 14.23 37.69 7.55
CA ALA A 421 13.24 38.43 8.33
C ALA A 421 13.87 39.04 9.59
N PRO A 422 13.25 40.06 10.21
CA PRO A 422 13.72 40.66 11.45
C PRO A 422 13.83 39.64 12.59
N GLU A 423 12.88 38.70 12.67
CA GLU A 423 12.88 37.59 13.61
C GLU A 423 12.79 36.25 12.87
N GLN A 424 13.72 35.34 13.14
CA GLN A 424 13.80 34.03 12.50
C GLN A 424 13.80 32.92 13.56
N VAL A 425 12.84 32.00 13.45
CA VAL A 425 12.58 30.98 14.46
C VAL A 425 12.74 29.59 13.87
N TYR A 426 13.51 28.75 14.55
CA TYR A 426 13.60 27.34 14.23
C TYR A 426 12.49 26.57 14.95
N TRP A 427 11.63 25.88 14.19
CA TRP A 427 10.64 24.96 14.73
C TRP A 427 11.15 23.52 14.64
N CYS A 428 11.53 22.96 15.79
CA CYS A 428 12.06 21.61 15.90
C CYS A 428 10.96 20.55 15.82
N HIS A 429 11.17 19.60 14.90
CA HIS A 429 10.39 18.37 14.72
C HIS A 429 11.23 17.09 14.97
N GLY A 430 12.29 17.20 15.78
CA GLY A 430 13.07 16.03 16.25
C GLY A 430 14.60 16.18 16.19
N ASN A 431 15.13 17.18 15.48
CA ASN A 431 16.55 17.51 15.49
C ASN A 431 16.80 18.65 16.51
N PHE A 432 17.13 18.29 17.75
CA PHE A 432 17.39 19.26 18.82
C PHE A 432 18.81 19.82 18.78
N GLU A 433 19.64 19.34 17.85
CA GLU A 433 21.05 19.68 17.71
C GLU A 433 21.29 20.70 16.58
N TYR A 434 20.25 21.09 15.85
CA TYR A 434 20.35 22.06 14.77
C TYR A 434 20.65 23.47 15.29
N ASP A 435 21.83 23.96 14.95
CA ASP A 435 22.38 25.20 15.49
C ASP A 435 23.26 25.89 14.46
N VAL A 436 22.70 26.91 13.81
CA VAL A 436 23.36 27.71 12.78
C VAL A 436 23.11 29.20 13.01
N ASP A 437 24.00 30.02 12.47
CA ASP A 437 23.95 31.46 12.64
C ASP A 437 22.66 32.05 12.06
N GLY A 438 22.07 32.98 12.81
CA GLY A 438 20.84 33.68 12.41
C GLY A 438 19.54 33.07 12.94
N ILE A 439 19.59 31.99 13.72
CA ILE A 439 18.44 31.53 14.52
C ILE A 439 18.29 32.43 15.75
N ASP A 440 17.17 33.13 15.87
CA ASP A 440 16.90 33.99 17.04
C ASP A 440 16.24 33.22 18.18
N ARG A 441 15.32 32.31 17.84
CA ARG A 441 14.57 31.50 18.81
C ARG A 441 14.35 30.09 18.31
N ARG A 442 14.14 29.17 19.24
CA ARG A 442 13.85 27.77 18.96
C ARG A 442 12.57 27.38 19.67
N ILE A 443 11.65 26.78 18.93
CA ILE A 443 10.37 26.32 19.45
C ILE A 443 10.20 24.83 19.17
N THR A 444 9.44 24.13 20.01
CA THR A 444 9.06 22.73 19.75
C THR A 444 7.70 22.41 20.35
N HIS A 445 7.01 21.46 19.71
CA HIS A 445 5.77 20.90 20.23
C HIS A 445 5.98 19.54 20.93
N ILE A 446 7.22 19.04 20.91
CA ILE A 446 7.56 17.73 21.48
C ILE A 446 7.78 17.90 22.99
N GLY A 447 7.23 16.96 23.77
CA GLY A 447 7.18 17.02 25.24
C GLY A 447 8.54 17.00 25.96
N THR A 448 8.50 17.12 27.29
CA THR A 448 9.63 17.35 28.20
C THR A 448 10.56 16.16 28.46
N ASN A 449 10.26 14.96 27.94
CA ASN A 449 10.99 13.73 28.30
C ASN A 449 12.16 13.39 27.36
N MET A 450 12.52 14.29 26.44
CA MET A 450 13.79 14.17 25.72
C MET A 450 14.89 14.80 26.58
N GLN A 451 16.07 14.17 26.62
CA GLN A 451 17.24 14.59 27.39
C GLN A 451 17.44 16.12 27.37
N GLU A 452 18.04 16.65 28.44
CA GLU A 452 18.54 18.02 28.48
C GLU A 452 19.40 18.28 27.23
N ASN A 453 18.83 18.94 26.24
CA ASN A 453 19.57 19.38 25.07
C ASN A 453 20.38 20.60 25.49
N GLU A 454 21.60 20.74 24.96
CA GLU A 454 22.45 21.91 25.22
C GLU A 454 21.80 23.22 24.74
N LEU A 455 20.85 23.14 23.79
CA LEU A 455 20.11 24.27 23.25
C LEU A 455 18.77 24.48 23.97
N GLU A 456 18.44 25.75 24.24
CA GLU A 456 17.16 26.14 24.81
C GLU A 456 16.04 26.09 23.75
N PHE A 457 14.88 25.51 24.14
CA PHE A 457 13.67 25.44 23.30
C PHE A 457 12.44 25.92 24.08
N GLU A 458 11.70 26.87 23.51
CA GLU A 458 10.35 27.18 23.96
C GLU A 458 9.41 26.03 23.60
N ARG A 459 8.72 25.47 24.59
CA ARG A 459 7.85 24.30 24.41
C ARG A 459 6.40 24.71 24.46
N PHE A 460 5.60 24.20 23.51
CA PHE A 460 4.17 24.45 23.47
C PHE A 460 3.39 23.17 23.12
N PRO A 461 2.23 22.90 23.75
CA PRO A 461 1.44 21.74 23.38
C PRO A 461 0.74 21.98 22.03
N LEU A 462 0.90 21.05 21.10
CA LEU A 462 0.16 21.01 19.84
C LEU A 462 -0.36 19.60 19.59
N LYS A 463 -1.65 19.50 19.28
CA LYS A 463 -2.30 18.25 18.88
C LYS A 463 -2.71 18.33 17.42
N GLN A 464 -2.71 17.18 16.75
CA GLN A 464 -3.23 17.06 15.39
C GLN A 464 -4.75 17.30 15.36
N SER A 465 -5.19 18.08 14.38
CA SER A 465 -6.59 18.44 14.13
C SER A 465 -7.48 17.21 13.93
N ASP A 466 -8.72 17.30 14.40
CA ASP A 466 -9.74 16.26 14.26
C ASP A 466 -10.12 15.99 12.81
N ILE A 467 -9.89 16.93 11.88
CA ILE A 467 -10.17 16.70 10.45
C ILE A 467 -9.38 15.53 9.87
N PHE A 468 -8.18 15.28 10.41
CA PHE A 468 -7.38 14.16 9.98
C PHE A 468 -7.93 12.82 10.48
N PHE A 469 -8.91 12.81 11.38
CA PHE A 469 -9.56 11.61 11.93
C PHE A 469 -11.04 11.54 11.56
N ALA A 470 -11.49 12.39 10.62
CA ALA A 470 -12.90 12.57 10.29
C ALA A 470 -13.47 11.47 9.38
N GLU A 471 -12.63 10.54 8.88
CA GLU A 471 -13.14 9.39 8.14
C GLU A 471 -14.06 8.56 9.03
N GLU A 472 -15.18 8.11 8.46
CA GLU A 472 -16.20 7.40 9.22
C GLU A 472 -15.58 6.14 9.84
N GLN A 473 -15.68 6.03 11.17
CA GLN A 473 -15.09 4.93 11.92
C GLN A 473 -15.51 3.56 11.38
N GLN A 474 -16.73 3.48 10.86
CA GLN A 474 -17.29 2.30 10.21
C GLN A 474 -16.49 1.87 8.96
N ALA A 475 -16.08 2.83 8.13
CA ALA A 475 -15.28 2.58 6.92
C ALA A 475 -13.88 2.07 7.26
N LEU A 476 -13.22 2.71 8.24
CA LEU A 476 -11.92 2.25 8.76
C LEU A 476 -12.02 0.83 9.32
N LYS A 477 -13.05 0.55 10.14
CA LYS A 477 -13.31 -0.79 10.70
C LYS A 477 -13.52 -1.83 9.60
N LYS A 478 -14.32 -1.53 8.56
CA LYS A 478 -14.55 -2.43 7.43
C LYS A 478 -13.25 -2.78 6.70
N ARG A 479 -12.44 -1.78 6.34
CA ARG A 479 -11.14 -1.99 5.68
C ARG A 479 -10.17 -2.79 6.57
N SER A 480 -10.18 -2.51 7.88
CA SER A 480 -9.34 -3.24 8.83
C SER A 480 -9.72 -4.70 9.00
N ALA A 481 -11.02 -5.04 8.89
CA ALA A 481 -11.50 -6.41 8.97
C ALA A 481 -10.97 -7.25 7.80
N GLU A 482 -10.96 -6.70 6.59
CA GLU A 482 -10.37 -7.36 5.42
C GLU A 482 -8.86 -7.62 5.57
N ILE A 483 -8.11 -6.63 6.08
CA ILE A 483 -6.69 -6.80 6.36
C ILE A 483 -6.47 -7.86 7.45
N ARG A 484 -7.37 -7.92 8.45
CA ARG A 484 -7.23 -8.86 9.57
C ARG A 484 -7.32 -10.32 9.14
N LYS A 485 -8.00 -10.63 8.03
CA LYS A 485 -8.09 -11.98 7.46
C LYS A 485 -6.74 -12.57 7.04
N LYS A 486 -5.70 -11.73 6.87
CA LYS A 486 -4.34 -12.19 6.59
C LYS A 486 -3.65 -12.82 7.80
N PHE A 487 -4.11 -12.52 9.01
CA PHE A 487 -3.52 -13.02 10.24
C PHE A 487 -4.32 -14.22 10.76
N PRO A 488 -3.69 -15.15 11.52
CA PRO A 488 -4.40 -16.29 12.09
C PRO A 488 -5.59 -15.84 12.95
N GLU A 489 -6.70 -16.57 12.82
CA GLU A 489 -7.91 -16.29 13.58
C GLU A 489 -7.65 -16.37 15.09
N GLY A 490 -8.17 -15.40 15.84
CA GLY A 490 -7.98 -15.32 17.29
C GLY A 490 -6.57 -14.91 17.77
N ALA A 491 -5.61 -14.71 16.85
CA ALA A 491 -4.29 -14.23 17.23
C ALA A 491 -4.33 -12.77 17.70
N VAL A 492 -3.51 -12.46 18.70
CA VAL A 492 -3.26 -11.06 19.11
C VAL A 492 -2.19 -10.47 18.21
N VAL A 493 -2.52 -9.36 17.54
CA VAL A 493 -1.60 -8.67 16.63
C VAL A 493 -0.84 -7.59 17.40
N PHE A 494 0.42 -7.87 17.71
CA PHE A 494 1.39 -6.84 18.04
C PHE A 494 1.76 -6.06 16.76
N GLY A 495 2.19 -4.82 16.89
CA GLY A 495 2.70 -4.12 15.71
C GLY A 495 3.33 -2.77 16.00
N SER A 496 4.05 -2.27 15.02
CA SER A 496 4.56 -0.90 15.00
C SER A 496 4.49 -0.34 13.59
N ILE A 497 4.36 0.99 13.48
CA ILE A 497 4.26 1.70 12.21
C ILE A 497 5.41 2.72 12.12
N GLY A 498 6.31 2.51 11.16
CA GLY A 498 7.49 3.33 10.91
C GLY A 498 8.52 2.64 10.02
N ARG A 499 9.60 3.35 9.68
CA ARG A 499 10.70 2.77 8.89
C ARG A 499 11.26 1.51 9.55
N LEU A 500 11.45 0.43 8.80
CA LEU A 500 11.88 -0.88 9.32
C LEU A 500 13.26 -0.85 9.99
N ILE A 501 14.14 0.07 9.58
CA ILE A 501 15.43 0.33 10.24
C ILE A 501 15.30 0.62 11.75
N LYS A 502 14.13 1.10 12.22
CA LYS A 502 13.88 1.31 13.66
C LYS A 502 13.72 0.01 14.43
N LEU A 503 13.35 -1.09 13.77
CA LEU A 503 13.29 -2.42 14.37
C LEU A 503 14.69 -2.94 14.69
N GLU A 504 15.71 -2.48 13.96
CA GLU A 504 17.13 -2.73 14.22
C GLU A 504 17.72 -1.82 15.31
N GLY A 505 16.88 -1.09 16.06
CA GLY A 505 17.30 -0.36 17.25
C GLY A 505 17.87 -1.32 18.28
N GLU A 506 18.91 -0.87 18.99
CA GLU A 506 19.57 -1.66 20.03
C GLU A 506 18.56 -2.15 21.08
N GLY A 507 18.51 -3.47 21.31
CA GLY A 507 17.61 -4.14 22.26
C GLY A 507 16.13 -4.24 21.85
N TYR A 508 15.68 -3.56 20.78
CA TYR A 508 14.25 -3.54 20.45
C TYR A 508 13.73 -4.89 19.94
N LEU A 509 14.37 -5.45 18.90
CA LEU A 509 13.91 -6.71 18.30
C LEU A 509 13.99 -7.88 19.28
N GLU A 510 15.03 -7.92 20.11
CA GLU A 510 15.19 -8.89 21.20
C GLU A 510 14.05 -8.78 22.21
N THR A 511 13.71 -7.55 22.65
CA THR A 511 12.58 -7.30 23.55
C THR A 511 11.26 -7.77 22.96
N VAL A 512 11.03 -7.50 21.67
CA VAL A 512 9.82 -7.97 20.96
C VAL A 512 9.80 -9.50 20.88
N ALA A 513 10.95 -10.12 20.61
CA ALA A 513 11.06 -11.57 20.56
C ALA A 513 10.70 -12.20 21.91
N GLU A 514 11.22 -11.69 23.02
CA GLU A 514 10.86 -12.15 24.37
C GLU A 514 9.35 -12.03 24.65
N ILE A 515 8.72 -10.91 24.27
CA ILE A 515 7.27 -10.71 24.42
C ILE A 515 6.51 -11.76 23.62
N MET A 516 6.90 -12.01 22.37
CA MET A 516 6.22 -12.95 21.47
C MET A 516 6.41 -14.41 21.86
N LEU A 517 7.57 -14.77 22.40
CA LEU A 517 7.83 -16.10 22.95
C LEU A 517 6.97 -16.36 24.19
N ALA A 518 6.73 -15.34 25.03
CA ALA A 518 5.80 -15.42 26.15
C ALA A 518 4.31 -15.41 25.74
N CYS A 519 4.01 -15.13 24.46
CA CYS A 519 2.66 -14.99 23.92
C CYS A 519 2.49 -15.87 22.66
N PRO A 520 2.37 -17.21 22.77
CA PRO A 520 2.43 -18.11 21.61
C PRO A 520 1.36 -17.84 20.54
N ASP A 521 0.16 -17.40 20.95
CA ASP A 521 -0.96 -17.08 20.04
C ASP A 521 -0.91 -15.64 19.49
N SER A 522 0.29 -15.09 19.27
CA SER A 522 0.46 -13.73 18.77
C SER A 522 1.21 -13.69 17.45
N VAL A 523 1.01 -12.61 16.72
CA VAL A 523 1.77 -12.27 15.52
C VAL A 523 2.22 -10.82 15.62
N TYR A 524 3.20 -10.43 14.80
CA TYR A 524 3.70 -9.07 14.74
C TYR A 524 3.55 -8.47 13.35
N ALA A 525 2.85 -7.35 13.24
CA ALA A 525 2.74 -6.56 12.01
C ALA A 525 3.81 -5.46 12.00
N ALA A 526 4.87 -5.69 11.22
CA ALA A 526 5.94 -4.72 10.95
C ALA A 526 5.54 -3.83 9.78
N CYS A 527 5.07 -2.62 10.08
CA CYS A 527 4.47 -1.74 9.07
C CYS A 527 5.41 -0.57 8.71
N GLY A 528 5.97 -0.58 7.50
CA GLY A 528 6.65 0.57 6.91
C GLY A 528 7.67 0.18 5.84
N ASP A 529 8.39 1.17 5.33
CA ASP A 529 9.44 0.94 4.34
C ASP A 529 10.77 0.55 4.98
N GLY A 530 11.57 -0.22 4.25
CA GLY A 530 12.97 -0.51 4.53
C GLY A 530 13.38 -1.88 4.01
N GLY A 531 14.68 -2.17 4.07
CA GLY A 531 15.17 -3.53 3.85
C GLY A 531 14.76 -4.46 5.00
N THR A 532 14.57 -5.75 4.70
CA THR A 532 14.29 -6.79 5.71
C THR A 532 15.49 -7.71 5.95
N ASP A 533 16.56 -7.56 5.16
CA ASP A 533 17.74 -8.42 5.13
C ASP A 533 18.44 -8.53 6.49
N ASN A 534 18.44 -7.44 7.29
CA ASN A 534 19.05 -7.42 8.63
C ASN A 534 18.10 -7.88 9.75
N ILE A 535 16.81 -7.99 9.46
CA ILE A 535 15.75 -8.33 10.43
C ILE A 535 15.45 -9.83 10.36
N LEU A 536 15.29 -10.38 9.15
CA LEU A 536 14.91 -11.77 8.92
C LEU A 536 15.88 -12.79 9.56
N PRO A 537 17.22 -12.66 9.48
CA PRO A 537 18.14 -13.59 10.14
C PRO A 537 17.94 -13.63 11.65
N LYS A 538 17.78 -12.47 12.29
CA LYS A 538 17.52 -12.39 13.74
C LYS A 538 16.19 -13.03 14.11
N LEU A 539 15.15 -12.81 13.30
CA LEU A 539 13.85 -13.48 13.51
C LEU A 539 13.95 -15.00 13.41
N LYS A 540 14.75 -15.53 12.48
CA LYS A 540 15.04 -16.97 12.36
C LYS A 540 15.80 -17.50 13.58
N GLU A 541 16.78 -16.77 14.08
CA GLU A 541 17.50 -17.12 15.32
C GLU A 541 16.55 -17.21 16.53
N TYR A 542 15.51 -16.37 16.57
CA TYR A 542 14.46 -16.42 17.60
C TYR A 542 13.32 -17.41 17.31
N GLY A 543 13.27 -18.03 16.12
CA GLY A 543 12.17 -18.90 15.69
C GLY A 543 10.83 -18.17 15.48
N LEU A 544 10.88 -16.92 15.03
CA LEU A 544 9.71 -16.03 14.88
C LEU A 544 9.45 -15.60 13.42
N GLU A 545 10.18 -16.11 12.44
CA GLU A 545 10.10 -15.72 11.03
C GLU A 545 8.69 -15.90 10.45
N ASN A 546 7.96 -16.95 10.87
CA ASN A 546 6.60 -17.24 10.42
C ASN A 546 5.51 -16.50 11.23
N ARG A 547 5.91 -15.69 12.22
CA ARG A 547 5.02 -14.91 13.08
C ARG A 547 5.16 -13.40 12.88
N PHE A 548 6.08 -12.98 12.00
CA PHE A 548 6.31 -11.60 11.60
C PHE A 548 5.77 -11.35 10.19
N PHE A 549 4.94 -10.32 10.06
CA PHE A 549 4.29 -9.92 8.81
C PHE A 549 4.80 -8.53 8.42
N PHE A 550 5.50 -8.44 7.29
CA PHE A 550 6.01 -7.19 6.74
C PHE A 550 4.99 -6.58 5.77
N GLU A 551 4.19 -5.62 6.25
CA GLU A 551 3.04 -5.09 5.49
C GLU A 551 3.41 -3.93 4.53
N GLY A 552 4.67 -3.46 4.55
CA GLY A 552 5.09 -2.30 3.77
C GLY A 552 4.44 -0.99 4.23
N ARG A 553 4.24 -0.01 3.34
CA ARG A 553 3.53 1.24 3.67
C ARG A 553 2.07 0.95 3.98
N VAL A 554 1.64 1.39 5.15
CA VAL A 554 0.25 1.24 5.59
C VAL A 554 -0.39 2.59 5.89
N GLU A 555 -1.72 2.62 5.90
CA GLU A 555 -2.50 3.72 6.43
C GLU A 555 -2.63 3.58 7.95
N PRO A 556 -2.03 4.47 8.76
CA PRO A 556 -1.97 4.27 10.21
C PRO A 556 -3.34 4.20 10.87
N GLN A 557 -4.34 4.89 10.32
CA GLN A 557 -5.70 4.92 10.86
C GLN A 557 -6.44 3.61 10.68
N VAL A 558 -6.28 2.96 9.53
CA VAL A 558 -6.80 1.61 9.30
C VAL A 558 -6.06 0.61 10.18
N TYR A 559 -4.73 0.74 10.26
CA TYR A 559 -3.91 -0.17 11.08
C TYR A 559 -4.06 0.03 12.58
N ALA A 560 -4.54 1.19 13.03
CA ALA A 560 -5.01 1.36 14.40
C ALA A 560 -6.18 0.42 14.73
N TYR A 561 -6.94 0.00 13.70
CA TYR A 561 -7.93 -1.07 13.73
C TYR A 561 -7.42 -2.41 13.19
N VAL A 562 -6.12 -2.62 12.97
CA VAL A 562 -5.53 -3.95 12.72
C VAL A 562 -4.66 -4.39 13.90
N VAL A 563 -3.88 -3.48 14.49
CA VAL A 563 -3.00 -3.75 15.63
C VAL A 563 -3.79 -3.77 16.93
N ASP A 564 -3.63 -4.82 17.73
CA ASP A 564 -4.25 -4.92 19.07
C ASP A 564 -3.39 -4.24 20.11
N VAL A 565 -2.08 -4.44 20.05
CA VAL A 565 -1.11 -3.86 20.99
C VAL A 565 0.01 -3.21 20.19
N TYR A 566 0.07 -1.88 20.22
CA TYR A 566 1.09 -1.11 19.53
C TYR A 566 2.36 -1.06 20.37
N LEU A 567 3.46 -1.58 19.82
CA LEU A 567 4.78 -1.62 20.45
C LEU A 567 5.65 -0.49 19.87
N SER A 568 5.64 0.69 20.49
CA SER A 568 6.51 1.80 20.05
C SER A 568 7.98 1.39 20.07
N THR A 569 8.66 1.66 18.95
CA THR A 569 10.08 1.39 18.74
C THR A 569 10.98 2.15 19.72
N PHE A 570 12.21 1.68 19.92
CA PHE A 570 13.26 2.38 20.68
C PHE A 570 14.66 1.98 20.18
N PRO A 571 15.73 2.77 20.44
CA PRO A 571 15.73 4.06 21.14
C PRO A 571 15.02 5.19 20.37
N SER A 572 14.74 4.99 19.07
CA SER A 572 13.96 5.95 18.28
C SER A 572 12.46 5.66 18.39
N PRO A 573 11.67 6.45 19.15
CA PRO A 573 10.24 6.22 19.33
C PRO A 573 9.46 6.26 18.02
N SER A 574 8.30 5.60 18.01
CA SER A 574 7.33 5.77 16.93
C SER A 574 6.90 7.25 16.86
N GLY A 575 6.70 7.74 15.63
CA GLY A 575 6.28 9.13 15.42
C GLY A 575 4.78 9.30 15.58
N GLU A 576 4.20 10.17 14.76
CA GLU A 576 2.76 10.50 14.82
C GLU A 576 1.83 9.29 14.65
N ALA A 577 2.26 8.22 13.99
CA ALA A 577 1.46 6.99 13.88
C ALA A 577 1.09 6.38 15.25
N PHE A 578 1.94 6.55 16.28
CA PHE A 578 1.62 6.14 17.65
C PHE A 578 0.52 7.02 18.25
N ASN A 579 0.60 8.34 18.04
CA ASN A 579 -0.43 9.28 18.50
C ASN A 579 -1.78 9.03 17.80
N GLU A 580 -1.75 8.74 16.49
CA GLU A 580 -2.95 8.36 15.73
C GLU A 580 -3.56 7.06 16.27
N TYR A 581 -2.72 6.06 16.57
CA TYR A 581 -3.15 4.83 17.23
C TYR A 581 -3.77 5.09 18.61
N GLU A 582 -3.09 5.85 19.48
CA GLU A 582 -3.59 6.15 20.83
C GLU A 582 -4.91 6.91 20.76
N LYS A 583 -5.06 7.87 19.85
CA LYS A 583 -6.31 8.63 19.70
C LYS A 583 -7.49 7.74 19.28
N LEU A 584 -7.31 6.89 18.26
CA LEU A 584 -8.37 6.01 17.75
C LEU A 584 -8.71 4.87 18.72
N ASN A 585 -7.80 4.53 19.64
CA ASN A 585 -7.99 3.49 20.64
C ASN A 585 -8.24 4.04 22.06
N ASN A 586 -8.43 5.35 22.23
CA ASN A 586 -8.57 6.02 23.53
C ASN A 586 -7.45 5.65 24.53
N GLY A 587 -6.22 5.54 24.03
CA GLY A 587 -5.01 5.18 24.78
C GLY A 587 -4.86 3.68 25.09
N ALA A 588 -5.82 2.83 24.72
CA ALA A 588 -5.74 1.39 24.90
C ALA A 588 -4.69 0.78 23.98
N GLY A 589 -3.98 -0.25 24.46
CA GLY A 589 -3.04 -1.05 23.66
C GLY A 589 -1.71 -0.37 23.31
N GLY A 590 -1.51 0.91 23.65
CA GLY A 590 -0.26 1.62 23.40
C GLY A 590 0.83 1.30 24.42
N VAL A 591 1.97 0.77 23.97
CA VAL A 591 3.17 0.50 24.78
C VAL A 591 4.33 1.34 24.25
N ALA A 592 4.91 2.17 25.12
CA ALA A 592 6.06 3.02 24.81
C ALA A 592 6.93 3.16 26.05
N LEU A 593 8.25 3.28 25.86
CA LEU A 593 9.17 3.65 26.93
C LEU A 593 8.90 5.10 27.31
N ARG A 594 8.56 5.35 28.57
CA ARG A 594 8.17 6.68 29.06
C ARG A 594 9.32 7.50 29.63
N ASP A 595 10.47 6.88 29.82
CA ASP A 595 11.66 7.53 30.36
C ASP A 595 12.91 7.04 29.63
N LEU A 596 13.57 7.95 28.90
CA LEU A 596 14.93 7.77 28.39
C LEU A 596 15.94 8.59 29.21
N SER A 597 15.47 9.34 30.22
CA SER A 597 16.33 10.11 31.12
C SER A 597 16.83 9.20 32.23
N GLY A 598 18.16 9.11 32.40
CA GLY A 598 18.78 8.33 33.48
C GLY A 598 19.39 6.96 33.11
N GLY A 599 19.44 6.59 31.82
CA GLY A 599 20.29 5.47 31.36
C GLY A 599 19.86 4.06 31.79
N ARG A 600 18.76 3.90 32.52
CA ARG A 600 18.10 2.61 32.75
C ARG A 600 16.82 2.56 31.93
N VAL A 601 16.93 2.03 30.72
CA VAL A 601 15.76 1.68 29.92
C VAL A 601 14.92 0.70 30.75
N HIS A 602 13.70 1.07 31.12
CA HIS A 602 12.76 0.18 31.82
C HIS A 602 12.15 -0.84 30.86
N ILE A 603 13.00 -1.63 30.19
CA ILE A 603 12.59 -2.69 29.26
C ILE A 603 11.61 -3.65 29.95
N GLU A 604 11.82 -3.94 31.23
CA GLU A 604 10.90 -4.78 32.02
C GLU A 604 9.49 -4.17 32.15
N GLU A 605 9.36 -2.85 32.32
CA GLU A 605 8.05 -2.20 32.36
C GLU A 605 7.37 -2.24 30.99
N TYR A 606 8.15 -2.06 29.92
CA TYR A 606 7.68 -2.18 28.55
C TYR A 606 7.12 -3.58 28.29
N LYS A 607 7.88 -4.63 28.64
CA LYS A 607 7.47 -6.03 28.52
C LYS A 607 6.25 -6.33 29.38
N ALA A 608 6.27 -5.95 30.66
CA ALA A 608 5.16 -6.18 31.58
C ALA A 608 3.85 -5.58 31.06
N LYS A 609 3.89 -4.35 30.52
CA LYS A 609 2.73 -3.68 29.94
C LYS A 609 2.24 -4.34 28.66
N ALA A 610 3.15 -4.80 27.79
CA ALA A 610 2.78 -5.55 26.59
C ALA A 610 2.07 -6.88 26.95
N LEU A 611 2.60 -7.61 27.93
CA LEU A 611 2.02 -8.84 28.44
C LEU A 611 0.66 -8.62 29.11
N GLU A 612 0.50 -7.51 29.85
CA GLU A 612 -0.80 -7.12 30.41
C GLU A 612 -1.85 -6.92 29.32
N TYR A 613 -1.55 -6.11 28.29
CA TYR A 613 -2.48 -5.90 27.20
C TYR A 613 -2.79 -7.19 26.43
N TYR A 614 -1.80 -8.03 26.18
CA TYR A 614 -2.02 -9.35 25.58
C TYR A 614 -3.05 -10.18 26.37
N ARG A 615 -2.89 -10.28 27.69
CA ARG A 615 -3.81 -11.01 28.57
C ARG A 615 -5.22 -10.41 28.54
N LEU A 616 -5.34 -9.08 28.52
CA LEU A 616 -6.62 -8.39 28.42
C LEU A 616 -7.31 -8.69 27.08
N HIS A 617 -6.57 -8.65 25.96
CA HIS A 617 -7.10 -8.95 24.63
C HIS A 617 -7.54 -10.41 24.51
N LYS A 618 -6.75 -11.38 25.01
CA LYS A 618 -7.14 -12.79 25.04
C LYS A 618 -8.39 -13.03 25.89
N LYS A 619 -8.54 -12.33 27.01
CA LYS A 619 -9.63 -12.56 27.96
C LYS A 619 -10.95 -11.92 27.53
N TYR A 620 -10.90 -10.69 27.02
CA TYR A 620 -12.11 -9.89 26.80
C TYR A 620 -12.39 -9.63 25.32
N GLY A 621 -11.45 -9.92 24.43
CA GLY A 621 -11.51 -9.50 23.04
C GLY A 621 -11.23 -8.00 22.88
N ARG A 622 -10.96 -7.61 21.65
CA ARG A 622 -10.43 -6.29 21.33
C ARG A 622 -11.37 -5.13 21.62
N GLU A 623 -12.63 -5.26 21.21
CA GLU A 623 -13.59 -4.16 21.36
C GLU A 623 -13.89 -3.88 22.83
N ALA A 624 -13.95 -4.94 23.65
CA ALA A 624 -14.11 -4.78 25.09
C ALA A 624 -12.90 -4.07 25.72
N VAL A 625 -11.66 -4.44 25.37
CA VAL A 625 -10.46 -3.76 25.90
C VAL A 625 -10.47 -2.28 25.56
N ARG A 626 -10.86 -1.91 24.34
CA ARG A 626 -11.02 -0.49 23.95
C ARG A 626 -12.07 0.22 24.78
N GLN A 627 -13.27 -0.36 24.89
CA GLN A 627 -14.38 0.24 25.64
C GLN A 627 -14.05 0.42 27.14
N ILE A 628 -13.35 -0.54 27.75
CA ILE A 628 -12.92 -0.46 29.14
C ILE A 628 -12.05 0.79 29.39
N TYR A 629 -11.20 1.16 28.44
CA TYR A 629 -10.37 2.37 28.55
C TYR A 629 -11.14 3.65 28.24
N CYS A 630 -12.11 3.62 27.32
CA CYS A 630 -13.00 4.76 27.06
C CYS A 630 -13.73 5.23 28.34
N ILE A 631 -14.19 4.27 29.16
CA ILE A 631 -14.99 4.54 30.36
C ILE A 631 -14.15 5.21 31.46
N ASN A 632 -12.85 4.95 31.53
CA ASN A 632 -11.98 5.44 32.61
C ASN A 632 -11.30 6.80 32.29
N GLY A 633 -11.70 7.49 31.22
CA GLY A 633 -11.26 8.85 30.92
C GLY A 633 -9.75 9.02 30.77
N GLY A 634 -9.02 7.97 30.37
CA GLY A 634 -7.56 8.01 30.26
C GLY A 634 -6.81 8.05 31.61
N ASN A 635 -7.50 7.98 32.74
CA ASN A 635 -6.84 7.80 34.04
C ASN A 635 -6.38 6.35 34.16
N ARG A 636 -5.07 6.17 34.27
CA ARG A 636 -4.30 4.91 34.19
C ARG A 636 -4.60 3.88 35.32
N ALA A 637 -5.70 4.02 36.04
CA ALA A 637 -6.05 3.15 37.15
C ALA A 637 -7.11 2.11 36.75
N LEU A 638 -6.70 1.09 35.99
CA LEU A 638 -7.48 -0.15 35.86
C LEU A 638 -7.69 -0.89 37.18
N ASN A 639 -7.06 -0.43 38.27
CA ASN A 639 -7.29 -0.94 39.62
C ASN A 639 -8.65 -0.53 40.22
N GLY A 640 -9.34 0.50 39.68
CA GLY A 640 -10.59 1.03 40.26
C GLY A 640 -11.88 0.29 39.88
N ALA A 641 -11.98 -0.23 38.66
CA ALA A 641 -13.22 -0.86 38.15
C ALA A 641 -13.58 -2.16 38.89
N SER A 642 -12.58 -2.89 39.41
CA SER A 642 -12.79 -4.03 40.31
C SER A 642 -13.47 -3.62 41.61
N VAL A 643 -13.17 -2.43 42.15
CA VAL A 643 -13.68 -1.96 43.44
C VAL A 643 -15.11 -1.43 43.32
N ILE A 644 -15.43 -0.66 42.27
CA ILE A 644 -16.78 -0.11 42.05
C ILE A 644 -17.77 -1.23 41.70
N VAL A 645 -17.40 -2.16 40.83
CA VAL A 645 -18.27 -3.31 40.50
C VAL A 645 -18.43 -4.24 41.69
N LYS A 646 -17.41 -4.41 42.54
CA LYS A 646 -17.55 -5.14 43.82
C LYS A 646 -18.43 -4.41 44.82
N SER A 647 -18.34 -3.07 44.91
CA SER A 647 -19.17 -2.22 45.76
C SER A 647 -20.64 -2.30 45.36
N ILE A 648 -20.96 -2.11 44.07
CA ILE A 648 -22.33 -2.24 43.54
C ILE A 648 -22.90 -3.65 43.81
N ARG A 649 -22.08 -4.70 43.65
CA ARG A 649 -22.48 -6.08 43.94
C ARG A 649 -22.71 -6.34 45.43
N ALA A 650 -21.88 -5.76 46.29
CA ALA A 650 -22.03 -5.86 47.74
C ALA A 650 -23.30 -5.13 48.23
N SER A 651 -23.53 -3.90 47.78
CA SER A 651 -24.74 -3.14 48.11
C SER A 651 -26.01 -3.81 47.58
N ALA A 652 -25.98 -4.38 46.37
CA ALA A 652 -27.12 -5.11 45.81
C ALA A 652 -27.43 -6.42 46.58
N ALA A 653 -26.40 -7.11 47.09
CA ALA A 653 -26.57 -8.29 47.93
C ALA A 653 -27.16 -7.94 49.31
N GLU A 654 -26.77 -6.81 49.88
CA GLU A 654 -27.27 -6.31 51.17
C GLU A 654 -28.75 -5.88 51.10
N LEU A 655 -29.17 -5.30 49.98
CA LEU A 655 -30.55 -4.86 49.74
C LEU A 655 -31.52 -6.03 49.49
N ARG A 656 -31.00 -7.24 49.21
CA ARG A 656 -31.78 -8.47 48.93
C ARG A 656 -32.64 -8.94 50.11
N GLY A 657 -32.33 -8.51 51.34
CA GLY A 657 -33.10 -8.80 52.54
C GLY A 657 -34.12 -7.71 52.94
N LYS A 658 -34.15 -6.57 52.25
CA LYS A 658 -34.90 -5.37 52.67
C LYS A 658 -36.10 -5.01 51.78
N TYR A 659 -36.26 -5.64 50.61
CA TYR A 659 -37.32 -5.29 49.65
C TYR A 659 -38.01 -6.55 49.06
N PRO A 660 -39.31 -6.47 48.72
CA PRO A 660 -40.09 -7.62 48.22
C PRO A 660 -39.63 -8.09 46.83
N ALA A 661 -39.88 -9.36 46.53
CA ALA A 661 -39.64 -9.95 45.21
C ALA A 661 -40.43 -9.18 44.13
N GLY A 662 -39.72 -8.59 43.16
CA GLY A 662 -40.31 -7.75 42.11
C GLY A 662 -39.77 -6.32 42.04
N ALA A 663 -38.91 -5.89 42.98
CA ALA A 663 -38.29 -4.56 42.93
C ALA A 663 -37.32 -4.41 41.74
N VAL A 664 -37.43 -3.30 41.00
CA VAL A 664 -36.55 -2.98 39.87
C VAL A 664 -35.43 -2.07 40.34
N PHE A 665 -34.17 -2.50 40.20
CA PHE A 665 -33.01 -1.69 40.58
C PHE A 665 -32.51 -0.88 39.39
N ILE A 666 -32.45 0.45 39.55
CA ILE A 666 -31.96 1.38 38.52
C ILE A 666 -30.65 2.00 39.00
N GLY A 667 -29.54 1.67 38.33
CA GLY A 667 -28.24 2.30 38.56
C GLY A 667 -28.05 3.51 37.64
N LEU A 668 -27.83 4.69 38.22
CA LEU A 668 -27.53 5.91 37.47
C LEU A 668 -26.06 6.28 37.65
N ASN A 669 -25.33 6.38 36.54
CA ASN A 669 -23.94 6.85 36.55
C ASN A 669 -23.91 8.31 36.04
N GLY A 670 -23.79 9.27 36.96
CA GLY A 670 -23.74 10.70 36.66
C GLY A 670 -24.27 11.59 37.81
N SER A 671 -23.79 12.83 37.87
CA SER A 671 -24.21 13.80 38.90
C SER A 671 -25.69 14.18 38.76
N ILE A 672 -26.48 13.90 39.80
CA ILE A 672 -27.92 14.25 39.87
C ILE A 672 -28.18 15.77 39.84
N LYS A 673 -27.14 16.59 40.07
CA LYS A 673 -27.26 18.06 40.06
C LYS A 673 -27.79 18.61 38.72
N HIS A 674 -27.79 17.81 37.65
CA HIS A 674 -28.29 18.21 36.33
C HIS A 674 -29.53 17.44 35.86
N ALA A 675 -30.11 16.59 36.71
CA ALA A 675 -31.39 15.94 36.39
C ALA A 675 -32.56 16.93 36.57
N ASP A 676 -33.36 17.12 35.52
CA ASP A 676 -34.59 17.94 35.53
C ASP A 676 -35.59 17.39 36.56
N GLU A 677 -36.33 18.30 37.22
CA GLU A 677 -37.42 17.96 38.14
C GLU A 677 -38.50 17.08 37.50
N ARG A 678 -38.67 17.08 36.17
CA ARG A 678 -39.56 16.12 35.50
C ARG A 678 -39.05 14.68 35.54
N LEU A 679 -37.75 14.46 35.34
CA LEU A 679 -37.14 13.12 35.47
C LEU A 679 -37.18 12.67 36.94
N LYS A 680 -36.90 13.59 37.88
CA LYS A 680 -37.03 13.29 39.31
C LYS A 680 -38.46 13.01 39.73
N SER A 681 -39.45 13.73 39.19
CA SER A 681 -40.88 13.50 39.41
C SER A 681 -41.33 12.15 38.86
N PHE A 682 -40.90 11.81 37.64
CA PHE A 682 -41.15 10.52 37.02
C PHE A 682 -40.55 9.36 37.82
N LEU A 683 -39.29 9.49 38.27
CA LEU A 683 -38.62 8.49 39.10
C LEU A 683 -39.31 8.31 40.46
N ARG A 684 -39.99 9.33 40.99
CA ARG A 684 -40.81 9.24 42.21
C ARG A 684 -42.15 8.52 42.00
N GLN A 685 -42.62 8.37 40.75
CA GLN A 685 -43.90 7.71 40.42
C GLN A 685 -43.75 6.20 40.19
N LEU A 686 -42.53 5.67 40.14
CA LEU A 686 -42.28 4.24 40.02
C LEU A 686 -42.38 3.59 41.41
N GLU A 687 -43.60 3.22 41.82
CA GLU A 687 -43.91 2.70 43.16
C GLU A 687 -43.14 1.44 43.58
N ASN A 688 -42.36 0.81 42.68
CA ASN A 688 -41.56 -0.40 42.95
C ASN A 688 -40.08 -0.33 42.49
N ALA A 689 -39.55 0.87 42.19
CA ALA A 689 -38.16 1.03 41.75
C ALA A 689 -37.21 1.44 42.89
N VAL A 690 -36.09 0.73 43.05
CA VAL A 690 -35.01 1.10 43.97
C VAL A 690 -33.86 1.70 43.17
N ILE A 691 -33.56 2.98 43.39
CA ILE A 691 -32.52 3.69 42.64
C ILE A 691 -31.24 3.70 43.46
N VAL A 692 -30.16 3.16 42.89
CA VAL A 692 -28.83 3.10 43.55
C VAL A 692 -27.91 4.13 42.90
N TYR A 693 -27.36 5.02 43.73
CA TYR A 693 -26.44 6.07 43.31
C TYR A 693 -25.01 5.71 43.70
N THR A 694 -24.05 5.92 42.80
CA THR A 694 -22.63 5.87 43.13
C THR A 694 -22.07 7.27 42.93
N ASP A 695 -21.86 8.01 44.03
CA ASP A 695 -21.09 9.25 43.99
C ASP A 695 -19.60 8.90 44.17
N ASN A 696 -18.74 9.47 43.34
CA ASN A 696 -17.30 9.27 43.40
C ASN A 696 -16.69 10.23 44.44
N ALA A 697 -17.04 10.06 45.72
CA ALA A 697 -16.29 10.63 46.84
C ALA A 697 -16.72 9.95 48.14
N ASP A 698 -15.72 9.49 48.90
CA ASP A 698 -15.78 9.09 50.31
C ASP A 698 -16.48 7.75 50.60
N GLY A 699 -15.71 6.68 50.40
CA GLY A 699 -16.03 5.35 50.94
C GLY A 699 -15.50 5.17 52.35
N GLU A 700 -16.39 4.92 53.31
CA GLU A 700 -16.08 4.06 54.47
C GLU A 700 -16.96 2.80 54.41
N LEU A 701 -16.33 1.64 54.60
CA LEU A 701 -16.92 0.32 54.46
C LEU A 701 -16.44 -0.54 55.63
N PHE A 702 -17.36 -1.11 56.42
CA PHE A 702 -17.07 -2.13 57.42
C PHE A 702 -17.41 -3.54 56.90
N ALA A 703 -16.66 -4.54 57.36
CA ALA A 703 -16.35 -5.82 56.71
C ALA A 703 -17.38 -6.99 56.96
N PRO A 704 -17.08 -8.28 56.65
CA PRO A 704 -17.64 -9.05 55.52
C PRO A 704 -18.45 -10.31 55.93
N LEU A 705 -19.08 -11.03 54.97
CA LEU A 705 -19.27 -12.51 54.95
C LEU A 705 -20.07 -13.02 53.72
N GLY A 706 -19.62 -14.14 53.11
CA GLY A 706 -20.49 -15.19 52.53
C GLY A 706 -20.76 -15.23 51.01
N GLU A 707 -20.79 -16.44 50.44
CA GLU A 707 -20.66 -16.79 49.01
C GLU A 707 -21.96 -16.95 48.16
N ARG A 708 -21.76 -16.79 46.83
CA ARG A 708 -22.38 -17.44 45.64
C ARG A 708 -23.90 -17.32 45.34
N ALA A 709 -24.22 -16.74 44.17
CA ALA A 709 -25.22 -17.24 43.20
C ALA A 709 -25.10 -16.55 41.82
N VAL A 710 -25.43 -17.29 40.76
CA VAL A 710 -25.35 -16.98 39.31
C VAL A 710 -26.52 -16.09 38.83
N HIS A 711 -26.29 -15.01 38.06
CA HIS A 711 -27.36 -14.33 37.27
C HIS A 711 -26.86 -13.64 35.98
N ARG A 712 -27.70 -13.69 34.92
CA ARG A 712 -27.52 -13.10 33.57
C ARG A 712 -28.06 -11.66 33.49
N GLN A 713 -27.43 -10.83 32.66
CA GLN A 713 -27.77 -9.42 32.38
C GLN A 713 -28.75 -9.33 31.20
N PHE A 714 -29.74 -8.43 31.25
CA PHE A 714 -30.60 -8.08 30.10
C PHE A 714 -30.57 -6.57 29.86
N GLY A 715 -29.95 -6.16 28.74
CA GLY A 715 -30.12 -4.85 28.09
C GLY A 715 -29.66 -3.58 28.82
N SER A 716 -28.99 -2.69 28.09
CA SER A 716 -28.79 -1.28 28.47
C SER A 716 -29.59 -0.40 27.52
N VAL A 717 -30.30 0.61 28.05
CA VAL A 717 -30.92 1.65 27.23
C VAL A 717 -30.19 2.96 27.49
N SER A 718 -29.65 3.54 26.42
CA SER A 718 -29.02 4.86 26.46
C SER A 718 -30.06 5.89 26.00
N ALA A 719 -30.36 6.86 26.85
CA ALA A 719 -31.27 7.96 26.52
C ALA A 719 -30.50 9.28 26.43
N TYR A 720 -30.67 10.00 25.32
CA TYR A 720 -30.07 11.32 25.11
C TYR A 720 -31.07 12.41 25.51
N ILE A 721 -30.78 13.13 26.59
CA ILE A 721 -31.66 14.21 27.07
C ILE A 721 -30.83 15.49 27.14
N ARG A 722 -31.15 16.46 26.27
CA ARG A 722 -30.52 17.80 26.18
C ARG A 722 -28.97 17.79 26.22
N GLY A 723 -28.34 16.97 25.39
CA GLY A 723 -26.87 16.99 25.25
C GLY A 723 -26.11 16.08 26.21
N HIS A 724 -26.81 15.33 27.07
CA HIS A 724 -26.20 14.37 27.99
C HIS A 724 -26.72 12.95 27.73
N LEU A 725 -25.79 12.00 27.66
CA LEU A 725 -26.06 10.57 27.51
C LEU A 725 -26.26 9.95 28.89
N TYR A 726 -27.46 9.42 29.17
CA TYR A 726 -27.73 8.67 30.38
C TYR A 726 -27.79 7.18 30.04
N ASN A 727 -26.98 6.37 30.73
CA ASN A 727 -27.05 4.91 30.63
C ASN A 727 -27.93 4.38 31.76
N ILE A 728 -29.08 3.80 31.39
CA ILE A 728 -30.03 3.20 32.32
C ILE A 728 -29.82 1.69 32.27
N TYR A 729 -29.43 1.12 33.41
CA TYR A 729 -29.33 -0.32 33.59
C TYR A 729 -30.57 -0.80 34.35
N MET A 730 -31.32 -1.74 33.76
CA MET A 730 -32.46 -2.38 34.43
C MET A 730 -32.11 -3.83 34.73
N VAL A 731 -32.27 -4.23 35.99
CA VAL A 731 -32.14 -5.63 36.39
C VAL A 731 -33.51 -6.11 36.84
N HIS A 732 -34.11 -7.04 36.09
CA HIS A 732 -35.42 -7.61 36.38
C HIS A 732 -35.29 -9.06 36.86
N TYR A 733 -36.12 -9.46 37.82
CA TYR A 733 -36.17 -10.82 38.37
C TYR A 733 -37.56 -11.45 38.16
N SER A 734 -37.90 -11.86 36.93
CA SER A 734 -38.93 -12.88 36.63
C SER A 734 -38.85 -13.37 35.17
N ALA A 735 -39.49 -14.50 34.85
CA ALA A 735 -39.32 -15.27 33.62
C ALA A 735 -40.26 -14.91 32.44
N GLU A 736 -41.05 -13.83 32.50
CA GLU A 736 -41.93 -13.39 31.39
C GLU A 736 -41.57 -11.95 30.92
N PRO A 737 -40.71 -11.77 29.89
CA PRO A 737 -40.14 -10.43 29.62
C PRO A 737 -40.85 -9.60 28.53
N GLN A 738 -41.40 -10.20 27.48
CA GLN A 738 -41.66 -9.44 26.25
C GLN A 738 -43.02 -8.73 26.20
N ALA A 739 -44.11 -9.38 26.63
CA ALA A 739 -45.45 -8.80 26.54
C ALA A 739 -45.69 -7.64 27.52
N GLN A 740 -45.09 -7.68 28.72
CA GLN A 740 -45.18 -6.59 29.69
C GLN A 740 -44.25 -5.43 29.34
N LEU A 741 -43.07 -5.68 28.78
CA LEU A 741 -42.16 -4.63 28.31
C LEU A 741 -42.76 -3.84 27.13
N ILE A 742 -43.43 -4.50 26.19
CA ILE A 742 -44.15 -3.84 25.09
C ILE A 742 -45.29 -2.98 25.62
N LYS A 743 -46.09 -3.48 26.57
CA LYS A 743 -47.15 -2.70 27.22
C LYS A 743 -46.60 -1.50 28.00
N LEU A 744 -45.46 -1.64 28.66
CA LEU A 744 -44.80 -0.56 29.40
C LEU A 744 -44.24 0.51 28.44
N LEU A 745 -43.61 0.11 27.33
CA LEU A 745 -43.12 1.02 26.29
C LEU A 745 -44.28 1.76 25.61
N GLN A 746 -45.38 1.06 25.31
CA GLN A 746 -46.60 1.66 24.74
C GLN A 746 -47.28 2.65 25.69
N ALA A 747 -47.34 2.35 27.00
CA ALA A 747 -47.97 3.21 27.99
C ALA A 747 -47.08 4.41 28.41
N CYS A 748 -45.75 4.25 28.41
CA CYS A 748 -44.84 5.24 29.02
C CYS A 748 -44.07 6.09 27.99
N CYS A 749 -43.68 5.54 26.83
CA CYS A 749 -42.82 6.25 25.87
C CYS A 749 -43.60 7.02 24.81
N VAL A 750 -44.73 6.48 24.34
CA VAL A 750 -45.51 7.03 23.22
C VAL A 750 -46.11 8.42 23.53
N PRO A 751 -46.75 8.67 24.69
CA PRO A 751 -47.36 9.98 24.98
C PRO A 751 -46.33 11.11 25.16
N VAL A 752 -45.08 10.77 25.52
CA VAL A 752 -44.01 11.72 25.83
C VAL A 752 -43.15 12.03 24.61
N LEU A 753 -42.83 11.02 23.79
CA LEU A 753 -41.90 11.18 22.66
C LEU A 753 -42.60 11.68 21.39
N LEU A 754 -43.84 11.28 21.13
CA LEU A 754 -44.53 11.59 19.87
C LEU A 754 -44.71 13.10 19.62
N PRO A 755 -45.03 13.95 20.62
CA PRO A 755 -45.09 15.41 20.43
C PRO A 755 -43.71 16.02 20.16
N TYR A 756 -42.64 15.48 20.75
CA TYR A 756 -41.26 15.95 20.53
C TYR A 756 -40.77 15.62 19.12
N VAL A 757 -41.15 14.47 18.59
CA VAL A 757 -40.80 14.01 17.23
C VAL A 757 -41.52 14.82 16.17
N ARG A 758 -42.83 15.05 16.36
CA ARG A 758 -43.61 15.94 15.47
C ARG A 758 -43.01 17.34 15.41
N LYS A 759 -42.58 17.87 16.56
CA LYS A 759 -41.90 19.16 16.66
C LYS A 759 -40.53 19.16 15.99
N PHE A 760 -39.69 18.15 16.25
CA PHE A 760 -38.37 18.02 15.66
C PHE A 760 -38.42 17.90 14.14
N ILE A 761 -39.33 17.09 13.59
CA ILE A 761 -39.52 16.95 12.14
C ILE A 761 -40.05 18.25 11.51
N SER A 762 -40.92 18.98 12.19
CA SER A 762 -41.43 20.27 11.68
C SER A 762 -40.44 21.43 11.74
N GLU A 763 -39.39 21.33 12.58
CA GLU A 763 -38.41 22.39 12.83
C GLU A 763 -37.01 22.08 12.24
N ALA A 764 -36.79 20.86 11.71
CA ALA A 764 -35.51 20.44 11.17
C ALA A 764 -35.26 20.98 9.74
N ASP A 765 -34.16 21.70 9.58
CA ASP A 765 -33.58 22.01 8.26
C ASP A 765 -32.78 20.78 7.78
N PHE A 766 -33.32 20.05 6.81
CA PHE A 766 -32.78 18.77 6.31
C PHE A 766 -31.57 18.91 5.38
N SER A 767 -30.95 20.09 5.31
CA SER A 767 -29.73 20.34 4.53
C SER A 767 -28.45 19.68 5.11
N PHE A 768 -28.52 19.02 6.26
CA PHE A 768 -27.41 18.31 6.89
C PHE A 768 -27.70 16.82 7.11
N GLY A 769 -26.90 15.93 6.50
CA GLY A 769 -27.07 14.47 6.47
C GLY A 769 -27.11 13.71 7.81
N LYS A 770 -27.02 14.38 8.97
CA LYS A 770 -27.27 13.76 10.29
C LYS A 770 -28.77 13.65 10.62
N ALA A 771 -29.62 14.47 10.01
CA ALA A 771 -31.08 14.43 10.23
C ALA A 771 -31.74 13.19 9.56
N GLU A 772 -31.18 12.73 8.44
CA GLU A 772 -31.65 11.51 7.74
C GLU A 772 -31.48 10.26 8.59
N GLN A 773 -30.28 10.01 9.14
CA GLN A 773 -29.98 8.79 9.89
C GLN A 773 -30.88 8.59 11.12
N HIS A 774 -31.17 9.68 11.84
CA HIS A 774 -32.06 9.66 13.01
C HIS A 774 -33.54 9.51 12.63
N SER A 775 -33.94 9.98 11.44
CA SER A 775 -35.31 9.79 10.94
C SER A 775 -35.55 8.31 10.58
N TYR A 776 -34.55 7.61 10.06
CA TYR A 776 -34.64 6.18 9.73
C TYR A 776 -34.70 5.27 10.96
N GLU A 777 -33.92 5.54 12.01
CA GLU A 777 -34.00 4.81 13.29
C GLU A 777 -35.36 5.03 13.99
N TYR A 778 -35.99 6.18 13.76
CA TYR A 778 -37.31 6.49 14.28
C TYR A 778 -38.44 5.75 13.55
N CYS A 779 -38.40 5.75 12.21
CA CYS A 779 -39.31 4.95 11.39
C CYS A 779 -39.20 3.46 11.72
N PHE A 780 -37.98 2.99 12.01
CA PHE A 780 -37.71 1.62 12.47
C PHE A 780 -38.37 1.31 13.83
N THR A 781 -38.29 2.26 14.78
CA THR A 781 -38.90 2.12 16.12
C THR A 781 -40.45 2.12 16.05
N LEU A 782 -41.04 2.93 15.16
CA LEU A 782 -42.49 2.98 14.95
C LEU A 782 -43.04 1.71 14.29
N MET A 783 -42.30 1.11 13.34
CA MET A 783 -42.64 -0.20 12.78
C MET A 783 -42.61 -1.31 13.83
N PHE A 784 -41.60 -1.34 14.69
CA PHE A 784 -41.49 -2.33 15.77
C PHE A 784 -42.58 -2.17 16.85
N ALA A 785 -43.12 -0.96 17.02
CA ALA A 785 -44.20 -0.67 17.95
C ALA A 785 -45.61 -0.95 17.40
N GLY A 786 -45.75 -1.33 16.11
CA GLY A 786 -47.02 -1.63 15.45
C GLY A 786 -47.83 -0.39 15.02
N LEU A 787 -47.18 0.78 14.90
CA LEU A 787 -47.80 2.07 14.62
C LEU A 787 -47.70 2.44 13.13
N TYR A 788 -48.33 1.62 12.29
CA TYR A 788 -48.22 1.69 10.83
C TYR A 788 -48.98 2.86 10.20
N ASP A 789 -50.07 3.30 10.80
CA ASP A 789 -50.88 4.40 10.27
C ASP A 789 -50.20 5.76 10.50
N GLU A 790 -49.48 5.92 11.61
CA GLU A 790 -48.66 7.09 11.92
C GLU A 790 -47.41 7.17 11.02
N LEU A 791 -46.82 6.03 10.67
CA LEU A 791 -45.71 5.95 9.70
C LEU A 791 -46.18 6.39 8.29
N LYS A 792 -47.39 5.99 7.89
CA LYS A 792 -48.02 6.43 6.64
C LYS A 792 -48.24 7.94 6.61
N GLU A 793 -48.68 8.54 7.72
CA GLU A 793 -48.89 9.98 7.85
C GLU A 793 -47.56 10.77 7.73
N ILE A 794 -46.48 10.27 8.35
CA ILE A 794 -45.13 10.86 8.28
C ILE A 794 -44.56 10.75 6.85
N LEU A 795 -44.72 9.61 6.18
CA LEU A 795 -44.25 9.42 4.79
C LEU A 795 -45.05 10.25 3.78
N HIS A 796 -46.32 10.57 4.05
CA HIS A 796 -47.12 11.47 3.22
C HIS A 796 -46.70 12.95 3.30
N LEU A 797 -46.06 13.37 4.39
CA LEU A 797 -45.52 14.73 4.55
C LEU A 797 -44.24 14.99 3.72
N HIS A 798 -43.65 13.98 3.07
CA HIS A 798 -42.38 14.06 2.33
C HIS A 798 -42.52 14.09 0.79
N ARG A 799 -43.65 14.59 0.25
CA ARG A 799 -43.99 14.53 -1.17
C ARG A 799 -43.11 15.34 -2.15
N ASP A 800 -42.21 16.21 -1.68
CA ASP A 800 -41.41 17.10 -2.57
C ASP A 800 -40.01 16.57 -2.97
N VAL A 801 -39.68 15.31 -2.65
CA VAL A 801 -38.43 14.67 -3.13
C VAL A 801 -38.72 13.83 -4.37
N SER A 802 -39.19 14.47 -5.46
CA SER A 802 -39.50 13.79 -6.73
C SER A 802 -38.37 13.85 -7.77
N ALA A 803 -37.10 13.99 -7.35
CA ALA A 803 -35.97 14.13 -8.28
C ALA A 803 -35.07 12.90 -8.42
N THR A 804 -35.25 11.85 -7.62
CA THR A 804 -34.50 10.60 -7.75
C THR A 804 -35.51 9.44 -7.77
N GLY A 805 -35.72 8.85 -8.95
CA GLY A 805 -36.60 7.70 -9.16
C GLY A 805 -36.12 6.40 -8.48
N ASP A 806 -35.51 6.50 -7.30
CA ASP A 806 -34.81 5.44 -6.59
C ASP A 806 -35.56 4.93 -5.35
N ILE A 807 -36.75 5.46 -5.05
CA ILE A 807 -37.53 4.97 -3.90
C ILE A 807 -37.90 3.49 -4.10
N GLU A 808 -38.25 3.07 -5.32
CA GLU A 808 -38.60 1.68 -5.63
C GLU A 808 -37.36 0.75 -5.60
N ALA A 809 -36.21 1.22 -6.08
CA ALA A 809 -34.95 0.47 -6.03
C ALA A 809 -34.41 0.32 -4.60
N LEU A 810 -34.54 1.37 -3.78
CA LEU A 810 -34.17 1.36 -2.36
C LEU A 810 -35.16 0.50 -1.53
N PHE A 811 -36.44 0.51 -1.90
CA PHE A 811 -37.46 -0.35 -1.30
C PHE A 811 -37.15 -1.82 -1.60
N LEU A 812 -36.80 -2.16 -2.84
CA LEU A 812 -36.40 -3.52 -3.22
C LEU A 812 -35.11 -3.96 -2.50
N ARG A 813 -34.14 -3.05 -2.35
CA ARG A 813 -32.87 -3.32 -1.66
C ARG A 813 -33.03 -3.55 -0.16
N ASN A 814 -33.97 -2.85 0.47
CA ASN A 814 -34.30 -3.04 1.88
C ASN A 814 -35.23 -4.23 2.12
N TYR A 815 -36.14 -4.53 1.18
CA TYR A 815 -36.96 -5.74 1.18
C TYR A 815 -36.10 -7.01 1.09
N LEU A 816 -35.09 -7.02 0.22
CA LEU A 816 -34.13 -8.13 0.10
C LEU A 816 -33.26 -8.31 1.35
N ARG A 817 -32.92 -7.23 2.05
CA ARG A 817 -32.26 -7.28 3.36
C ARG A 817 -33.15 -7.84 4.49
N LEU A 818 -34.47 -7.66 4.40
CA LEU A 818 -35.41 -8.21 5.38
C LEU A 818 -35.59 -9.72 5.21
N SER A 819 -35.51 -10.25 3.98
CA SER A 819 -35.48 -11.70 3.73
C SER A 819 -34.20 -12.40 4.19
N GLU A 820 -33.14 -11.66 4.50
CA GLU A 820 -31.87 -12.21 5.01
C GLU A 820 -31.87 -12.44 6.54
N GLY A 821 -32.89 -11.98 7.27
CA GLY A 821 -32.92 -12.02 8.75
C GLY A 821 -34.04 -12.84 9.39
N ALA A 822 -34.93 -13.45 8.61
CA ALA A 822 -36.05 -14.23 9.13
C ALA A 822 -35.97 -15.70 8.66
N GLU A 823 -35.81 -16.64 9.59
CA GLU A 823 -36.18 -18.04 9.37
C GLU A 823 -37.69 -18.10 9.20
N ILE A 824 -38.16 -17.93 7.96
CA ILE A 824 -39.53 -18.25 7.56
C ILE A 824 -39.43 -19.56 6.80
N ALA A 825 -40.20 -20.56 7.24
CA ALA A 825 -40.20 -21.90 6.67
C ALA A 825 -40.39 -21.87 5.15
N GLU A 826 -39.59 -22.67 4.44
CA GLU A 826 -39.46 -22.73 2.97
C GLU A 826 -40.74 -23.09 2.18
N GLU A 827 -41.90 -23.32 2.81
CA GLU A 827 -43.08 -23.88 2.14
C GLU A 827 -44.17 -22.88 1.71
N GLU A 828 -44.09 -21.58 2.01
CA GLU A 828 -45.23 -20.65 1.73
C GLU A 828 -44.98 -19.49 0.76
N PHE A 829 -43.85 -19.44 0.04
CA PHE A 829 -43.63 -18.38 -0.98
C PHE A 829 -43.31 -18.95 -2.37
N LEU A 830 -44.36 -19.19 -3.17
CA LEU A 830 -44.22 -19.43 -4.60
C LEU A 830 -44.01 -18.10 -5.37
N PRO A 831 -43.12 -18.02 -6.37
CA PRO A 831 -42.80 -16.79 -7.11
C PRO A 831 -43.89 -16.29 -8.09
N GLY A 832 -45.15 -16.71 -7.90
CA GLY A 832 -46.22 -16.54 -8.89
C GLY A 832 -46.93 -15.18 -8.87
N SER A 833 -46.77 -14.36 -7.84
CA SER A 833 -47.65 -13.19 -7.64
C SER A 833 -47.10 -11.84 -8.12
N PHE A 834 -45.81 -11.72 -8.45
CA PHE A 834 -45.22 -10.45 -8.91
C PHE A 834 -45.08 -10.30 -10.44
N MET A 835 -45.28 -11.37 -11.22
CA MET A 835 -44.95 -11.42 -12.66
C MET A 835 -46.17 -11.41 -13.60
N THR A 836 -47.29 -10.82 -13.19
CA THR A 836 -48.48 -10.67 -14.06
C THR A 836 -48.62 -9.27 -14.70
N GLY A 837 -47.64 -8.39 -14.52
CA GLY A 837 -47.53 -7.11 -15.23
C GLY A 837 -46.76 -7.23 -16.55
N LYS A 838 -47.47 -7.16 -17.68
CA LYS A 838 -46.96 -7.28 -19.05
C LYS A 838 -45.75 -6.36 -19.37
N ASN A 839 -44.75 -6.94 -20.06
CA ASN A 839 -43.70 -6.32 -20.89
C ASN A 839 -42.52 -5.59 -20.21
N ILE A 840 -41.72 -6.33 -19.44
CA ILE A 840 -40.28 -6.08 -19.38
C ILE A 840 -39.60 -7.00 -20.41
N THR A 841 -39.44 -6.51 -21.64
CA THR A 841 -38.67 -7.20 -22.69
C THR A 841 -37.18 -7.09 -22.40
N VAL A 842 -36.39 -8.12 -22.75
CA VAL A 842 -34.92 -8.19 -22.59
C VAL A 842 -34.19 -6.93 -23.09
N GLN A 843 -34.72 -6.25 -24.13
CA GLN A 843 -34.20 -4.95 -24.58
C GLN A 843 -34.15 -3.86 -23.50
N LYS A 844 -35.07 -3.88 -22.52
CA LYS A 844 -35.12 -2.92 -21.41
C LYS A 844 -34.15 -3.26 -20.26
N LEU A 845 -33.76 -4.53 -20.12
CA LEU A 845 -32.81 -4.98 -19.10
C LEU A 845 -31.35 -4.95 -19.58
N ARG A 846 -31.12 -4.82 -20.90
CA ARG A 846 -29.79 -4.78 -21.53
C ARG A 846 -28.83 -3.76 -20.89
N PRO A 847 -29.22 -2.52 -20.54
CA PRO A 847 -28.29 -1.58 -19.89
C PRO A 847 -27.93 -2.01 -18.46
N LEU A 848 -28.86 -2.63 -17.73
CA LEU A 848 -28.66 -3.12 -16.37
C LEU A 848 -27.71 -4.32 -16.35
N LEU A 849 -27.92 -5.28 -17.27
CA LEU A 849 -27.06 -6.45 -17.47
C LEU A 849 -25.64 -6.05 -17.89
N MET A 850 -25.48 -5.07 -18.78
CA MET A 850 -24.16 -4.55 -19.21
C MET A 850 -23.43 -3.77 -18.11
N LEU A 851 -24.15 -3.02 -17.27
CA LEU A 851 -23.58 -2.29 -16.13
C LEU A 851 -23.10 -3.25 -15.03
N MET A 852 -23.84 -4.33 -14.81
CA MET A 852 -23.49 -5.40 -13.87
C MET A 852 -22.32 -6.26 -14.37
N PHE A 853 -22.17 -6.45 -15.68
CA PHE A 853 -21.01 -7.16 -16.25
C PHE A 853 -19.70 -6.36 -16.08
N LYS A 854 -19.73 -5.05 -16.29
CA LYS A 854 -18.61 -4.16 -15.93
C LYS A 854 -18.28 -4.19 -14.43
N TYR A 855 -19.23 -4.62 -13.60
CA TYR A 855 -19.05 -4.76 -12.16
C TYR A 855 -18.45 -6.14 -11.81
N LEU A 856 -18.92 -7.22 -12.46
CA LEU A 856 -18.42 -8.59 -12.30
C LEU A 856 -17.02 -8.81 -12.91
N GLU A 857 -16.67 -8.12 -14.00
CA GLU A 857 -15.30 -8.13 -14.57
C GLU A 857 -14.30 -7.38 -13.66
N ARG A 858 -14.77 -6.52 -12.76
CA ARG A 858 -13.92 -5.60 -11.99
C ARG A 858 -13.61 -6.01 -10.54
N ASP A 859 -14.34 -6.96 -9.93
CA ASP A 859 -14.19 -7.21 -8.49
C ASP A 859 -14.35 -8.69 -8.07
N LYS A 860 -13.54 -9.12 -7.09
CA LYS A 860 -13.39 -10.52 -6.66
C LYS A 860 -13.94 -10.75 -5.25
N THR A 861 -15.26 -10.68 -5.02
CA THR A 861 -15.86 -11.03 -3.71
C THR A 861 -16.97 -12.09 -3.80
N PRO A 862 -17.11 -13.04 -2.85
CA PRO A 862 -17.68 -14.37 -3.19
C PRO A 862 -19.13 -14.68 -2.79
N GLU A 863 -19.83 -13.90 -1.95
CA GLU A 863 -21.07 -14.43 -1.30
C GLU A 863 -22.38 -13.68 -1.58
N GLY A 864 -22.39 -12.35 -1.70
CA GLY A 864 -23.61 -11.62 -2.09
C GLY A 864 -24.01 -11.83 -3.57
N ASP A 865 -23.02 -12.11 -4.43
CA ASP A 865 -23.19 -12.18 -5.87
C ASP A 865 -23.75 -13.52 -6.37
N ARG A 866 -23.58 -14.63 -5.63
CA ARG A 866 -24.02 -15.96 -6.11
C ARG A 866 -25.55 -16.07 -6.25
N ARG A 867 -26.33 -15.38 -5.41
CA ARG A 867 -27.81 -15.40 -5.51
C ARG A 867 -28.33 -14.52 -6.64
N VAL A 868 -27.71 -13.36 -6.87
CA VAL A 868 -28.09 -12.46 -7.98
C VAL A 868 -27.70 -13.07 -9.33
N VAL A 869 -26.50 -13.64 -9.43
CA VAL A 869 -26.05 -14.40 -10.61
C VAL A 869 -26.93 -15.65 -10.81
N GLY A 870 -27.32 -16.34 -9.73
CA GLY A 870 -28.26 -17.47 -9.79
C GLY A 870 -29.64 -17.08 -10.32
N LEU A 871 -30.23 -15.99 -9.82
CA LEU A 871 -31.53 -15.51 -10.26
C LEU A 871 -31.52 -15.05 -11.72
N LEU A 872 -30.47 -14.34 -12.13
CA LEU A 872 -30.28 -13.89 -13.52
C LEU A 872 -30.06 -15.08 -14.46
N ARG A 873 -29.28 -16.08 -14.06
CA ARG A 873 -29.11 -17.34 -14.79
C ARG A 873 -30.46 -18.03 -14.98
N ASP A 874 -31.26 -18.17 -13.93
CA ASP A 874 -32.54 -18.87 -14.00
C ASP A 874 -33.53 -18.13 -14.91
N MET A 875 -33.53 -16.79 -14.88
CA MET A 875 -34.29 -15.97 -15.83
C MET A 875 -33.83 -16.18 -17.27
N MET A 876 -32.52 -16.23 -17.53
CA MET A 876 -31.99 -16.46 -18.88
C MET A 876 -32.27 -17.88 -19.38
N LEU A 877 -32.25 -18.89 -18.51
CA LEU A 877 -32.66 -20.26 -18.84
C LEU A 877 -34.15 -20.32 -19.22
N MET A 878 -35.02 -19.58 -18.53
CA MET A 878 -36.44 -19.47 -18.89
C MET A 878 -36.63 -18.79 -20.27
N GLU A 879 -35.89 -17.72 -20.55
CA GLU A 879 -35.95 -17.05 -21.85
C GLU A 879 -35.36 -17.88 -22.99
N HIS A 880 -34.31 -18.66 -22.72
CA HIS A 880 -33.77 -19.64 -23.67
C HIS A 880 -34.80 -20.72 -24.00
N ALA A 881 -35.45 -21.29 -22.98
CA ALA A 881 -36.51 -22.28 -23.16
C ALA A 881 -37.71 -21.74 -23.93
N ALA A 882 -37.98 -20.43 -23.82
CA ALA A 882 -39.02 -19.74 -24.58
C ALA A 882 -38.58 -19.37 -26.02
N GLY A 883 -37.32 -19.60 -26.41
CA GLY A 883 -36.78 -19.24 -27.72
C GLY A 883 -36.56 -17.73 -27.93
N ASN A 884 -36.46 -16.96 -26.84
CA ASN A 884 -36.44 -15.50 -26.86
C ASN A 884 -35.02 -14.89 -26.84
N LEU A 885 -33.97 -15.71 -26.67
CA LEU A 885 -32.59 -15.22 -26.68
C LEU A 885 -32.08 -15.06 -28.11
N ASP A 886 -31.56 -13.87 -28.41
CA ASP A 886 -30.76 -13.66 -29.63
C ASP A 886 -29.35 -14.30 -29.47
N PRO A 887 -28.54 -14.40 -30.54
CA PRO A 887 -27.21 -15.02 -30.46
C PRO A 887 -26.27 -14.39 -29.42
N THR A 888 -26.45 -13.12 -29.07
CA THR A 888 -25.67 -12.45 -28.02
C THR A 888 -26.14 -12.85 -26.62
N GLY A 889 -27.45 -12.92 -26.41
CA GLY A 889 -28.03 -13.43 -25.17
C GLY A 889 -27.69 -14.90 -24.93
N LEU A 890 -27.62 -15.69 -26.01
CA LEU A 890 -27.21 -17.08 -25.96
C LEU A 890 -25.72 -17.25 -25.59
N ASP A 891 -24.81 -16.49 -26.22
CA ASP A 891 -23.39 -16.48 -25.85
C ASP A 891 -23.20 -16.10 -24.37
N PHE A 892 -23.97 -15.14 -23.89
CA PHE A 892 -23.94 -14.72 -22.49
C PHE A 892 -24.38 -15.83 -21.54
N LEU A 893 -25.48 -16.52 -21.85
CA LEU A 893 -26.00 -17.62 -21.04
C LEU A 893 -24.96 -18.75 -20.93
N ILE A 894 -24.34 -19.13 -22.06
CA ILE A 894 -23.34 -20.20 -22.10
C ILE A 894 -22.12 -19.84 -21.23
N ARG A 895 -21.59 -18.61 -21.34
CA ARG A 895 -20.48 -18.16 -20.49
C ARG A 895 -20.85 -18.13 -19.02
N ALA A 896 -22.03 -17.61 -18.68
CA ALA A 896 -22.49 -17.55 -17.30
C ALA A 896 -22.64 -18.94 -16.67
N LEU A 897 -23.11 -19.94 -17.43
CA LEU A 897 -23.20 -21.32 -17.00
C LEU A 897 -21.83 -21.96 -16.78
N ILE A 898 -20.87 -21.74 -17.69
CA ILE A 898 -19.49 -22.22 -17.54
C ILE A 898 -18.82 -21.59 -16.31
N HIS A 899 -18.91 -20.27 -16.15
CA HIS A 899 -18.37 -19.56 -14.98
C HIS A 899 -19.04 -19.96 -13.67
N GLY A 900 -20.32 -20.34 -13.72
CA GLY A 900 -21.10 -20.81 -12.58
C GLY A 900 -20.88 -22.28 -12.22
N GLY A 901 -19.97 -22.99 -12.89
CA GLY A 901 -19.68 -24.41 -12.65
C GLY A 901 -20.77 -25.37 -13.13
N ARG A 902 -21.64 -24.95 -14.06
CA ARG A 902 -22.70 -25.78 -14.67
C ARG A 902 -22.33 -26.15 -16.11
N ALA A 903 -21.17 -26.77 -16.27
CA ALA A 903 -20.58 -27.11 -17.57
C ALA A 903 -21.49 -28.03 -18.42
N GLU A 904 -22.12 -29.03 -17.81
CA GLU A 904 -23.05 -29.95 -18.50
C GLU A 904 -24.26 -29.22 -19.10
N GLU A 905 -24.86 -28.29 -18.37
CA GLU A 905 -26.02 -27.52 -18.85
C GLU A 905 -25.63 -26.53 -19.96
N ALA A 906 -24.43 -25.94 -19.86
CA ALA A 906 -23.85 -25.16 -20.95
C ALA A 906 -23.61 -26.01 -22.20
N ALA A 907 -23.11 -27.24 -22.03
CA ALA A 907 -22.86 -28.18 -23.11
C ALA A 907 -24.15 -28.64 -23.81
N GLU A 908 -25.22 -28.91 -23.05
CA GLU A 908 -26.53 -29.28 -23.60
C GLU A 908 -27.15 -28.14 -24.44
N ILE A 909 -27.07 -26.91 -23.94
CA ILE A 909 -27.53 -25.72 -24.66
C ILE A 909 -26.69 -25.52 -25.91
N LEU A 910 -25.36 -25.61 -25.79
CA LEU A 910 -24.43 -25.45 -26.90
C LEU A 910 -24.65 -26.49 -28.01
N ALA A 911 -24.86 -27.76 -27.64
CA ALA A 911 -25.16 -28.84 -28.57
C ALA A 911 -26.49 -28.65 -29.31
N ARG A 912 -27.54 -28.25 -28.57
CA ARG A 912 -28.89 -27.98 -29.12
C ARG A 912 -28.88 -26.83 -30.11
N GLU A 913 -28.25 -25.72 -29.74
CA GLU A 913 -28.18 -24.52 -30.55
C GLU A 913 -27.29 -24.71 -31.78
N THR A 914 -26.31 -25.61 -31.69
CA THR A 914 -25.55 -26.02 -32.88
C THR A 914 -26.38 -26.87 -33.82
N ALA A 915 -27.14 -27.84 -33.30
CA ALA A 915 -28.02 -28.64 -34.15
C ALA A 915 -29.06 -27.75 -34.87
N ALA A 916 -29.42 -26.61 -34.27
CA ALA A 916 -30.27 -25.58 -34.87
C ALA A 916 -29.53 -24.62 -35.83
N GLY A 917 -28.19 -24.68 -35.93
CA GLY A 917 -27.37 -23.83 -36.78
C GLY A 917 -27.11 -22.42 -36.24
N ASN A 918 -27.38 -22.18 -34.95
CA ASN A 918 -27.29 -20.87 -34.30
C ASN A 918 -25.87 -20.52 -33.81
N ILE A 919 -24.94 -21.47 -33.84
CA ILE A 919 -23.56 -21.31 -33.34
C ILE A 919 -22.56 -21.60 -34.46
N LYS A 920 -21.60 -20.69 -34.66
CA LYS A 920 -20.55 -20.78 -35.67
C LYS A 920 -19.34 -21.58 -35.17
N ASN A 921 -18.56 -22.16 -36.08
CA ASN A 921 -17.34 -22.93 -35.76
C ASN A 921 -16.29 -22.16 -34.95
N GLU A 922 -16.19 -20.84 -35.08
CA GLU A 922 -15.24 -20.05 -34.26
C GLU A 922 -15.67 -19.99 -32.78
N GLN A 923 -16.97 -20.02 -32.52
CA GLN A 923 -17.52 -20.02 -31.16
C GLN A 923 -17.28 -21.37 -30.47
N TYR A 924 -17.25 -22.45 -31.24
CA TYR A 924 -16.87 -23.80 -30.76
C TYR A 924 -15.50 -23.82 -30.11
N ILE A 925 -14.51 -23.22 -30.76
CA ILE A 925 -13.12 -23.18 -30.28
C ILE A 925 -13.02 -22.31 -29.03
N LEU A 926 -13.76 -21.19 -29.00
CA LEU A 926 -13.81 -20.30 -27.87
C LEU A 926 -14.42 -20.96 -26.63
N TYR A 927 -15.56 -21.63 -26.77
CA TYR A 927 -16.18 -22.35 -25.65
C TYR A 927 -15.35 -23.54 -25.20
N SER A 928 -14.70 -24.25 -26.12
CA SER A 928 -13.76 -25.33 -25.77
C SER A 928 -12.58 -24.80 -24.93
N ALA A 929 -12.06 -23.61 -25.24
CA ALA A 929 -11.04 -22.95 -24.43
C ALA A 929 -11.54 -22.56 -23.04
N LEU A 930 -12.79 -22.11 -22.92
CA LEU A 930 -13.41 -21.83 -21.64
C LEU A 930 -13.59 -23.12 -20.80
N PHE A 931 -14.05 -24.23 -21.39
CA PHE A 931 -14.15 -25.51 -20.68
C PHE A 931 -12.80 -26.00 -20.14
N VAL A 932 -11.71 -25.83 -20.91
CA VAL A 932 -10.34 -26.12 -20.44
C VAL A 932 -9.94 -25.25 -19.24
N LEU A 933 -10.20 -23.94 -19.30
CA LEU A 933 -9.83 -23.01 -18.22
C LEU A 933 -10.56 -23.31 -16.90
N TYR A 934 -11.74 -23.90 -16.96
CA TYR A 934 -12.55 -24.28 -15.81
C TYR A 934 -12.43 -25.77 -15.41
N GLY A 935 -11.52 -26.51 -16.04
CA GLY A 935 -11.15 -27.87 -15.64
C GLY A 935 -12.03 -29.00 -16.19
N ASP A 936 -12.94 -28.72 -17.13
CA ASP A 936 -13.82 -29.72 -17.74
C ASP A 936 -13.28 -30.20 -19.09
N LEU A 937 -12.26 -31.07 -19.02
CA LEU A 937 -11.54 -31.56 -20.19
C LEU A 937 -12.36 -32.54 -21.05
N SER A 938 -13.41 -33.16 -20.50
CA SER A 938 -14.28 -34.09 -21.24
C SER A 938 -15.13 -33.34 -22.26
N GLU A 939 -15.79 -32.27 -21.80
CA GLU A 939 -16.60 -31.42 -22.66
C GLU A 939 -15.73 -30.68 -23.69
N ALA A 940 -14.58 -30.14 -23.27
CA ALA A 940 -13.62 -29.52 -24.19
C ALA A 940 -13.20 -30.46 -25.34
N ARG A 941 -13.02 -31.76 -25.05
CA ARG A 941 -12.69 -32.77 -26.07
C ARG A 941 -13.84 -32.98 -27.05
N GLN A 942 -15.06 -33.18 -26.54
CA GLN A 942 -16.23 -33.43 -27.37
C GLN A 942 -16.56 -32.26 -28.30
N PHE A 943 -16.37 -31.02 -27.82
CA PHE A 943 -16.58 -29.83 -28.64
C PHE A 943 -15.48 -29.63 -29.68
N MET A 944 -14.21 -29.87 -29.35
CA MET A 944 -13.13 -29.80 -30.32
C MET A 944 -13.19 -30.88 -31.41
N GLU A 945 -13.77 -32.04 -31.13
CA GLU A 945 -14.00 -33.10 -32.14
C GLU A 945 -15.13 -32.75 -33.12
N LYS A 946 -16.05 -31.88 -32.73
CA LYS A 946 -17.16 -31.40 -33.57
C LYS A 946 -16.83 -30.10 -34.32
N ALA A 947 -15.84 -29.34 -33.85
CA ALA A 947 -15.35 -28.16 -34.55
C ALA A 947 -14.73 -28.61 -35.88
N ASP A 948 -15.28 -28.13 -37.01
CA ASP A 948 -14.67 -28.36 -38.31
C ASP A 948 -13.32 -27.64 -38.37
N THR A 949 -12.25 -28.40 -38.15
CA THR A 949 -10.88 -27.89 -38.08
C THR A 949 -10.35 -27.42 -39.43
N ASP A 950 -11.04 -27.76 -40.53
CA ASP A 950 -10.65 -27.39 -41.90
C ASP A 950 -11.28 -26.06 -42.35
N CYS A 951 -12.12 -25.44 -41.51
CA CYS A 951 -12.64 -24.11 -41.81
C CYS A 951 -11.55 -23.02 -41.70
N VAL A 952 -11.77 -21.89 -42.39
CA VAL A 952 -10.92 -20.70 -42.28
C VAL A 952 -11.17 -20.10 -40.90
N LEU A 953 -10.15 -20.09 -40.05
CA LEU A 953 -10.22 -19.63 -38.67
C LEU A 953 -9.47 -18.30 -38.54
N SER A 954 -9.96 -17.39 -37.69
CA SER A 954 -9.16 -16.22 -37.34
C SER A 954 -7.85 -16.63 -36.62
N PRO A 955 -6.78 -15.81 -36.68
CA PRO A 955 -5.54 -16.06 -35.95
C PRO A 955 -5.73 -16.29 -34.44
N LEU A 956 -6.69 -15.57 -33.83
CA LEU A 956 -7.04 -15.77 -32.42
C LEU A 956 -7.67 -17.14 -32.17
N SER A 957 -8.56 -17.59 -33.07
CA SER A 957 -9.18 -18.91 -33.00
C SER A 957 -8.16 -20.03 -33.23
N LEU A 958 -7.18 -19.84 -34.12
CA LEU A 958 -6.08 -20.80 -34.29
C LEU A 958 -5.23 -20.92 -33.02
N LEU A 959 -4.92 -19.79 -32.35
CA LEU A 959 -4.19 -19.79 -31.08
C LEU A 959 -5.00 -20.47 -29.97
N GLN A 960 -6.30 -20.19 -29.87
CA GLN A 960 -7.20 -20.82 -28.90
C GLN A 960 -7.32 -22.33 -29.17
N ALA A 961 -7.45 -22.76 -30.42
CA ALA A 961 -7.48 -24.18 -30.78
C ALA A 961 -6.18 -24.90 -30.40
N ALA A 962 -5.03 -24.28 -30.69
CA ALA A 962 -3.73 -24.81 -30.27
C ALA A 962 -3.65 -24.96 -28.75
N PHE A 963 -4.11 -23.94 -28.01
CA PHE A 963 -4.17 -23.98 -26.55
C PHE A 963 -5.04 -25.15 -26.04
N VAL A 964 -6.26 -25.31 -26.54
CA VAL A 964 -7.13 -26.43 -26.14
C VAL A 964 -6.48 -27.77 -26.42
N LYS A 965 -5.88 -27.95 -27.61
CA LYS A 965 -5.24 -29.20 -28.02
C LYS A 965 -4.04 -29.58 -27.14
N VAL A 966 -3.27 -28.60 -26.65
CA VAL A 966 -2.21 -28.84 -25.65
C VAL A 966 -2.76 -29.41 -24.35
N PHE A 967 -3.86 -28.84 -23.83
CA PHE A 967 -4.48 -29.33 -22.58
C PHE A 967 -5.19 -30.68 -22.75
N LEU A 968 -5.61 -31.04 -23.96
CA LEU A 968 -6.14 -32.35 -24.29
C LEU A 968 -5.06 -33.41 -24.57
N ALA A 969 -3.77 -33.03 -24.44
CA ALA A 969 -2.59 -33.85 -24.77
C ALA A 969 -2.52 -34.29 -26.26
N ASP A 970 -3.11 -33.51 -27.16
CA ASP A 970 -3.09 -33.69 -28.61
C ASP A 970 -2.08 -32.72 -29.24
N PHE A 971 -0.80 -32.98 -28.94
CA PHE A 971 0.31 -32.08 -29.30
C PHE A 971 0.56 -31.99 -30.81
N GLU A 972 0.22 -33.05 -31.56
CA GLU A 972 0.35 -33.07 -33.02
C GLU A 972 -0.64 -32.10 -33.67
N SER A 973 -1.90 -32.12 -33.24
CA SER A 973 -2.90 -31.16 -33.71
C SER A 973 -2.59 -29.74 -33.24
N ALA A 974 -2.13 -29.57 -32.00
CA ALA A 974 -1.69 -28.26 -31.50
C ALA A 974 -0.57 -27.67 -32.37
N HIS A 975 0.40 -28.51 -32.75
CA HIS A 975 1.49 -28.11 -33.65
C HIS A 975 0.97 -27.74 -35.04
N ALA A 976 0.02 -28.50 -35.60
CA ALA A 976 -0.59 -28.19 -36.89
C ALA A 976 -1.32 -26.82 -36.87
N PHE A 977 -2.07 -26.52 -35.81
CA PHE A 977 -2.73 -25.21 -35.65
C PHE A 977 -1.74 -24.05 -35.52
N MET A 978 -0.64 -24.25 -34.78
CA MET A 978 0.43 -23.24 -34.68
C MET A 978 1.16 -23.03 -36.01
N GLY A 979 1.33 -24.09 -36.82
CA GLY A 979 1.86 -23.99 -38.17
C GLY A 979 0.96 -23.16 -39.08
N ARG A 980 -0.35 -23.43 -39.07
CA ARG A 980 -1.35 -22.63 -39.80
C ARG A 980 -1.39 -21.18 -39.35
N LEU A 981 -1.35 -20.93 -38.03
CA LEU A 981 -1.30 -19.57 -37.47
C LEU A 981 -0.10 -18.78 -38.01
N TYR A 982 1.06 -19.42 -38.12
CA TYR A 982 2.25 -18.82 -38.69
C TYR A 982 2.12 -18.53 -40.18
N GLU A 983 1.46 -19.40 -40.93
CA GLU A 983 1.21 -19.17 -42.37
C GLU A 983 0.22 -18.03 -42.61
N GLU A 984 -0.83 -17.92 -41.79
CA GLU A 984 -1.90 -16.94 -41.94
C GLU A 984 -1.56 -15.56 -41.38
N ASP A 985 -0.75 -15.46 -40.32
CA ASP A 985 -0.32 -14.17 -39.74
C ASP A 985 1.12 -14.24 -39.21
N LYS A 986 2.08 -13.99 -40.10
CA LYS A 986 3.52 -13.96 -39.79
C LYS A 986 3.90 -12.86 -38.81
N ASP A 987 3.11 -11.79 -38.74
CA ASP A 987 3.37 -10.61 -37.91
C ASP A 987 2.84 -10.78 -36.48
N ILE A 988 1.98 -11.77 -36.21
CA ILE A 988 1.53 -12.11 -34.86
C ILE A 988 2.70 -12.53 -33.94
N PHE A 989 3.81 -12.99 -34.52
CA PHE A 989 5.06 -13.33 -33.83
C PHE A 989 5.99 -12.12 -33.63
N SER A 990 5.73 -11.00 -34.30
CA SER A 990 6.59 -9.81 -34.27
C SER A 990 6.09 -8.72 -33.31
N ASN A 991 4.81 -8.73 -32.92
CA ASN A 991 4.25 -7.70 -32.05
C ASN A 991 3.33 -8.27 -30.92
N THR A 992 3.72 -7.97 -29.67
CA THR A 992 2.92 -7.93 -28.43
C THR A 992 2.45 -9.21 -27.71
N ASN A 993 2.41 -10.41 -28.30
CA ASN A 993 1.94 -11.64 -27.61
C ASN A 993 3.02 -12.70 -27.27
N LEU A 994 4.30 -12.32 -27.33
CA LEU A 994 5.45 -13.23 -27.15
C LEU A 994 5.42 -14.12 -25.90
N PRO A 995 5.05 -13.64 -24.67
CA PRO A 995 5.17 -14.46 -23.46
C PRO A 995 4.23 -15.67 -23.44
N SER A 996 2.98 -15.51 -23.87
CA SER A 996 1.98 -16.60 -23.96
C SER A 996 2.36 -17.62 -25.02
N LEU A 997 2.95 -17.13 -26.13
CA LEU A 997 3.44 -17.94 -27.23
C LEU A 997 4.69 -18.74 -26.84
N TYR A 998 5.62 -18.15 -26.08
CA TYR A 998 6.79 -18.83 -25.52
C TYR A 998 6.41 -19.90 -24.50
N PHE A 999 5.38 -19.67 -23.68
CA PHE A 999 4.88 -20.65 -22.73
C PHE A 999 4.24 -21.86 -23.43
N LEU A 1000 3.40 -21.62 -24.44
CA LEU A 1000 2.81 -22.66 -25.29
C LEU A 1000 3.88 -23.43 -26.08
N LEU A 1001 4.84 -22.72 -26.68
CA LEU A 1001 5.97 -23.34 -27.37
C LEU A 1001 6.83 -24.15 -26.40
N ALA A 1002 7.11 -23.66 -25.19
CA ALA A 1002 7.87 -24.40 -24.17
C ALA A 1002 7.12 -25.64 -23.65
N LEU A 1003 5.79 -25.60 -23.56
CA LEU A 1003 4.96 -26.76 -23.21
C LEU A 1003 4.95 -27.82 -24.31
N VAL A 1004 4.83 -27.39 -25.58
CA VAL A 1004 4.80 -28.28 -26.75
C VAL A 1004 6.20 -28.84 -27.07
N SER A 1005 7.26 -28.08 -26.83
CA SER A 1005 8.66 -28.47 -27.15
C SER A 1005 9.46 -29.03 -25.97
N GLY A 1006 9.00 -28.85 -24.73
CA GLY A 1006 9.74 -29.21 -23.52
C GLY A 1006 9.68 -30.67 -23.08
N GLY A 1007 8.91 -31.54 -23.74
CA GLY A 1007 8.86 -32.97 -23.41
C GLY A 1007 8.55 -33.23 -21.93
N LEU A 1008 7.39 -32.80 -21.45
CA LEU A 1008 6.82 -33.32 -20.21
C LEU A 1008 6.73 -34.84 -20.33
N ARG A 1009 7.34 -35.58 -19.39
CA ARG A 1009 7.22 -37.05 -19.39
C ARG A 1009 5.73 -37.39 -19.27
N TYR A 1010 5.28 -38.38 -20.04
CA TYR A 1010 3.88 -38.80 -20.14
C TYR A 1010 3.17 -38.97 -18.77
N GLY A 1011 3.91 -39.40 -17.73
CA GLY A 1011 3.41 -39.53 -16.36
C GLY A 1011 3.17 -38.23 -15.58
N ASP A 1012 3.76 -37.11 -15.99
CA ASP A 1012 3.53 -35.79 -15.37
C ASP A 1012 2.30 -35.10 -15.99
N ALA A 1013 1.97 -35.40 -17.24
CA ALA A 1013 0.76 -34.96 -17.92
C ALA A 1013 -0.50 -35.69 -17.41
N GLU A 1014 -0.42 -37.01 -17.16
CA GLU A 1014 -1.52 -37.76 -16.51
C GLU A 1014 -1.79 -37.28 -15.08
N ARG A 1015 -0.75 -36.85 -14.34
CA ARG A 1015 -0.91 -36.32 -12.97
C ARG A 1015 -1.42 -34.87 -12.95
N LEU A 1016 -1.08 -34.07 -13.97
CA LEU A 1016 -1.71 -32.77 -14.22
C LEU A 1016 -3.21 -32.96 -14.47
N ARG A 1017 -3.57 -33.91 -15.36
CA ARG A 1017 -4.94 -34.32 -15.68
C ARG A 1017 -5.71 -34.80 -14.44
N ASP A 1018 -5.11 -35.67 -13.62
CA ASP A 1018 -5.72 -36.22 -12.40
C ASP A 1018 -5.84 -35.20 -11.25
N SER A 1019 -5.13 -34.07 -11.31
CA SER A 1019 -5.15 -33.02 -10.28
C SER A 1019 -6.17 -31.92 -10.60
N PHE A 1020 -6.36 -31.57 -11.87
CA PHE A 1020 -7.46 -30.70 -12.31
C PHE A 1020 -8.84 -31.32 -12.01
N ALA A 1021 -8.95 -32.64 -12.14
CA ALA A 1021 -10.15 -33.39 -11.79
C ALA A 1021 -10.53 -33.36 -10.29
N ARG A 1022 -9.66 -32.83 -9.39
CA ARG A 1022 -9.90 -32.79 -7.92
C ARG A 1022 -10.29 -31.41 -7.36
N GLN A 1023 -10.40 -30.38 -8.19
CA GLN A 1023 -10.83 -29.00 -7.81
C GLN A 1023 -10.03 -28.31 -6.69
N ASP A 1024 -8.73 -28.57 -6.54
CA ASP A 1024 -7.89 -27.80 -5.60
C ASP A 1024 -7.44 -26.45 -6.19
N ASN A 1025 -7.48 -25.39 -5.38
CA ASN A 1025 -7.14 -24.01 -5.79
C ASN A 1025 -5.69 -23.91 -6.32
N PHE A 1026 -5.54 -23.22 -7.47
CA PHE A 1026 -4.28 -22.98 -8.20
C PHE A 1026 -3.15 -22.37 -7.33
N TYR A 1027 -3.49 -21.72 -6.21
CA TYR A 1027 -2.53 -21.14 -5.27
C TYR A 1027 -1.80 -22.18 -4.41
N THR A 1028 -2.45 -23.28 -4.02
CA THR A 1028 -1.84 -24.35 -3.21
C THR A 1028 -0.84 -25.16 -4.04
N TYR A 1029 -1.07 -25.23 -5.36
CA TYR A 1029 -0.19 -25.89 -6.33
C TYR A 1029 1.17 -25.19 -6.49
N ARG A 1030 1.24 -23.87 -6.24
CA ARG A 1030 2.46 -23.06 -6.37
C ARG A 1030 3.57 -23.51 -5.42
N GLU A 1031 3.25 -24.06 -4.26
CA GLU A 1031 4.25 -24.52 -3.28
C GLU A 1031 4.71 -25.96 -3.55
N HIS A 1032 3.82 -26.85 -4.00
CA HIS A 1032 4.13 -28.27 -4.14
C HIS A 1032 4.94 -28.66 -5.38
N LEU A 1033 4.87 -27.87 -6.45
CA LEU A 1033 5.70 -28.07 -7.65
C LEU A 1033 7.19 -27.77 -7.41
N TRP A 1034 7.50 -26.83 -6.52
CA TRP A 1034 8.86 -26.33 -6.34
C TRP A 1034 9.72 -27.19 -5.41
N ASP A 1035 9.11 -27.89 -4.45
CA ASP A 1035 9.83 -28.75 -3.51
C ASP A 1035 10.32 -30.08 -4.10
N ARG A 1036 9.93 -30.43 -5.34
CA ARG A 1036 10.14 -31.78 -5.91
C ARG A 1036 10.86 -31.81 -7.25
N ILE A 1037 11.35 -30.67 -7.73
CA ILE A 1037 12.36 -30.59 -8.80
C ILE A 1037 13.73 -30.78 -8.14
N PRO A 1038 14.60 -31.69 -8.60
CA PRO A 1038 15.93 -31.85 -8.02
C PRO A 1038 16.70 -30.53 -8.08
N VAL A 1039 16.93 -29.95 -6.90
CA VAL A 1039 17.66 -28.70 -6.70
C VAL A 1039 19.13 -28.95 -7.02
N ALA A 1040 19.61 -28.43 -8.15
CA ALA A 1040 20.98 -27.98 -8.26
C ALA A 1040 21.00 -26.54 -7.76
N GLU A 1041 21.80 -26.27 -6.74
CA GLU A 1041 21.74 -25.07 -5.92
C GLU A 1041 21.83 -23.75 -6.70
N ASN A 1042 20.92 -22.85 -6.31
CA ASN A 1042 20.92 -21.40 -6.44
C ASN A 1042 20.34 -20.74 -7.71
N ALA A 1043 19.43 -19.82 -7.41
CA ALA A 1043 18.90 -18.73 -8.22
C ALA A 1043 17.79 -19.07 -9.23
N PHE A 1044 16.62 -19.48 -8.74
CA PHE A 1044 15.36 -19.16 -9.42
C PHE A 1044 14.24 -18.99 -8.38
N GLN A 1045 13.95 -17.74 -7.99
CA GLN A 1045 12.70 -17.38 -7.31
C GLN A 1045 11.91 -16.40 -8.18
N ALA A 1046 10.59 -16.65 -8.20
CA ALA A 1046 9.55 -16.19 -9.12
C ALA A 1046 9.48 -14.69 -9.46
N HIS A 1047 8.85 -14.36 -10.61
CA HIS A 1047 7.71 -13.43 -10.76
C HIS A 1047 7.35 -13.22 -12.25
N TYR A 1048 6.34 -13.94 -12.74
CA TYR A 1048 5.58 -13.67 -13.97
C TYR A 1048 4.14 -14.13 -13.73
N PHE A 1049 3.17 -13.62 -14.49
CA PHE A 1049 1.70 -13.82 -14.38
C PHE A 1049 0.91 -12.78 -13.58
N THR A 1050 0.91 -11.53 -14.06
CA THR A 1050 -0.18 -10.57 -13.80
C THR A 1050 -0.79 -9.97 -15.07
N GLY A 1051 -0.32 -10.34 -16.26
CA GLY A 1051 -0.75 -9.73 -17.53
C GLY A 1051 -1.72 -10.54 -18.41
N ILE A 1052 -2.34 -11.62 -17.91
CA ILE A 1052 -3.15 -12.54 -18.74
C ILE A 1052 -4.67 -12.27 -18.66
N TYR A 1053 -5.13 -11.30 -17.86
CA TYR A 1053 -6.57 -11.09 -17.64
C TYR A 1053 -7.19 -9.91 -18.41
N ASP A 1054 -6.43 -9.16 -19.21
CA ASP A 1054 -6.91 -7.93 -19.90
C ASP A 1054 -6.86 -7.99 -21.45
N THR A 1055 -6.63 -9.16 -22.04
CA THR A 1055 -6.85 -9.44 -23.48
C THR A 1055 -7.56 -10.78 -23.61
#